data_AF-A0A195CNB2-F1
#
_entry.id   AF-A0A195CNB2-F1
#
_cell.length_a   1.000
_cell.length_b   1.000
_cell.length_c   1.000
_cell.angle_alpha   90.00
_cell.angle_beta   90.00
_cell.angle_gamma   90.00
#
_symmetry.space_group_name_H-M   'P 1'
#
loop_
_entity.id
_entity.type
_entity.pdbx_description
1 polymer ?
#
loop_
_entity_poly.entity_id
_entity_poly.type
_entity_poly.pdbx_seq_one_letter_code
_entity_poly.pdbx_strand_id
1 'polypeptide(L)'
;MKIIVSDLRTMMIFVRYALDQSVKNFYFIQELPKFILIIIHNLMTPSNSSRSAELLGTAMPNFVGFSAVKDGGYVPVLPGLSLCSINEVEMNSIDSNFQVTLKKMSKKDATTRFKALQEFTTLCQDAELSTVEGMLPFWPRFYCALSIDIDHRVREATQLAHAALVKRVGKGIALYLKQLAGAWFTAQYDTYPPAASAAINSFNSTFPPWKIINAIIHCQCEILLYISNNVIMHTAQTLSTQKSLTKEEMEAIYERVLTANLYGYNGYFKKVPLDEIDKTLEIHDKILSSSRFWKLAKHDSLPIKTAFFNVLTSIMENAEKLLENEKKRTVTTIMNSLDESEPAILSVVWESMLTATTKIDDWHLVVNINKLVLPKLWHTLRSGGQCCASTVYPNLLPFVSQFPKFNVDLTDLYTNFFNNMRQGFSVKSVQMSRSETLAVTTSFIECLRYSILINTESVDLCIRLLKEQLMPVIETCMMDSTFMKQCCFVEITHLIRYWSKNRTNEKYKSYVSLMEQFWIELLLLFEKYMNMLKGITYTADEKDSHIEFLLNLKNIPDRTRKKLKVKFSDPSDSVTINTNEPKVKVVDVYADTVFNAELCRFVNILFDITKEIASCSDEQYDFEKDQNLILLAFEIPEIINLLINNNGTNEIVSILCDSLNGRDDICSMQFIVFITKLMTLMWKHSQTISSAVQILETLFELCTREHDAVDTMYNYWKAGLVESSQILSTFEFNDFIKRCGIIIWILDYDISDISWDKLCLQLEVIRLFATIVQHIPQKLKQVYWDVILIFLTKWQQLYNKAKHHHSDIKMTMLIIAFSQLYYAVETLMNKHKLKPLPELPSTLLDEWKNVIVGNIYNGIVRTWTIQLGAYYILKYMVSELVQHDKILVESDNFESSNLNIKKFEEVLLNIQTIVNTMLMEFKLYDTITCTIQPFTDSYTYTLGYLLTWAIVLDICEKSDSDLRYHYAEILKIKLFPCLLDNIFKLIPMEALQDNRTVKLLELFTTAPVFCFKESWTEERLGHIVCWLYTNCLRLLPVLVRQWLSTVDSRVNTTIDKITSHYVSPMLCEKELFYSRLQLANVENMQIKVHSTAREVVAAYQMEDTKLELSIVLPPNYPLGKIKIESGQQIDGTAKWKNSLMQLAKFLTHQNGSVWDGLLMWKRNLDKKFAGVEECYICFSIFHINTYQVPKFSCHTCRKKFHTRCLYKWFNTSQKSTCPICRNVF
;
A
#
# COMPACT_ATOMS: atom_id res chain seq x y z
N MET A 1 -54.05 28.67 -0.31
CA MET A 1 -52.74 28.67 -0.96
C MET A 1 -51.71 28.26 0.09
N LYS A 2 -51.65 26.99 0.50
CA LYS A 2 -51.13 25.79 -0.21
C LYS A 2 -49.61 25.85 -0.41
N ILE A 3 -48.87 25.16 0.48
CA ILE A 3 -47.49 24.63 0.30
C ILE A 3 -46.44 25.77 0.16
N ILE A 4 -45.67 26.23 1.16
CA ILE A 4 -44.95 25.57 2.27
C ILE A 4 -44.05 24.41 1.82
N VAL A 5 -42.75 24.71 1.75
CA VAL A 5 -41.60 23.85 2.10
C VAL A 5 -41.63 22.39 1.61
N SER A 6 -40.85 22.11 0.55
CA SER A 6 -40.06 20.87 0.47
C SER A 6 -38.89 21.04 -0.51
N ASP A 7 -37.67 20.88 0.01
CA ASP A 7 -36.46 20.41 -0.69
C ASP A 7 -36.05 21.13 -2.01
N LEU A 8 -35.03 21.99 -2.06
CA LEU A 8 -33.83 22.07 -1.20
C LEU A 8 -32.95 20.79 -1.22
N ARG A 9 -33.18 19.85 -2.18
CA ARG A 9 -32.40 18.59 -2.29
C ARG A 9 -31.34 18.56 -3.39
N THR A 10 -31.62 19.01 -4.62
CA THR A 10 -30.76 18.65 -5.77
C THR A 10 -29.46 19.44 -5.86
N MET A 11 -29.50 20.76 -5.57
CA MET A 11 -28.30 21.61 -5.59
C MET A 11 -27.34 21.36 -4.41
N MET A 12 -27.76 20.58 -3.41
CA MET A 12 -26.94 20.10 -2.30
C MET A 12 -26.26 18.74 -2.55
N ILE A 13 -26.43 18.15 -3.74
CA ILE A 13 -25.84 16.85 -4.09
C ILE A 13 -24.67 17.02 -5.09
N PHE A 14 -24.73 17.96 -6.03
CA PHE A 14 -23.64 18.16 -7.01
C PHE A 14 -22.35 18.76 -6.42
N VAL A 15 -22.45 19.53 -5.34
CA VAL A 15 -21.28 19.98 -4.54
C VAL A 15 -20.59 18.82 -3.80
N ARG A 16 -21.21 17.63 -3.77
CA ARG A 16 -20.81 16.51 -2.90
C ARG A 16 -20.18 15.32 -3.64
N TYR A 17 -19.85 15.49 -4.92
CA TYR A 17 -19.44 14.37 -5.78
C TYR A 17 -18.30 14.69 -6.76
N ALA A 18 -18.01 15.96 -7.03
CA ALA A 18 -16.83 16.40 -7.79
C ALA A 18 -15.60 16.74 -6.90
N LEU A 19 -15.75 16.59 -5.59
CA LEU A 19 -14.63 16.56 -4.64
C LEU A 19 -14.60 15.18 -3.98
N ASP A 20 -13.42 14.55 -4.08
CA ASP A 20 -12.93 13.46 -3.24
C ASP A 20 -13.36 12.00 -3.56
N GLN A 21 -12.69 11.40 -4.57
CA GLN A 21 -12.34 9.98 -4.57
C GLN A 21 -10.88 9.78 -5.00
N SER A 22 -9.96 10.02 -4.07
CA SER A 22 -8.77 9.18 -3.83
C SER A 22 -8.14 9.72 -2.53
N VAL A 23 -8.06 9.00 -1.40
CA VAL A 23 -7.78 7.58 -1.22
C VAL A 23 -8.40 7.04 0.08
N LYS A 24 -9.04 5.86 -0.03
CA LYS A 24 -9.20 4.78 0.97
C LYS A 24 -9.04 5.10 2.48
N ASN A 25 -10.15 4.93 3.19
CA ASN A 25 -10.28 4.13 4.42
C ASN A 25 -9.14 4.13 5.45
N PHE A 26 -9.35 4.82 6.57
CA PHE A 26 -9.06 4.23 7.89
C PHE A 26 -10.08 4.67 8.95
N TYR A 27 -10.92 3.73 9.36
CA TYR A 27 -11.57 3.57 10.67
C TYR A 27 -12.51 4.67 11.24
N PHE A 28 -13.68 4.17 11.66
CA PHE A 28 -14.45 4.62 12.83
C PHE A 28 -13.61 5.33 13.90
N ILE A 29 -13.89 6.62 14.12
CA ILE A 29 -13.77 7.19 15.46
C ILE A 29 -15.09 6.95 16.18
N GLN A 30 -14.94 6.29 17.33
CA GLN A 30 -15.80 6.29 18.51
C GLN A 30 -16.90 7.38 18.54
N GLU A 31 -18.17 6.96 18.65
CA GLU A 31 -19.09 7.63 19.57
C GLU A 31 -18.60 7.29 21.00
N LEU A 32 -17.72 8.12 21.54
CA LEU A 32 -17.98 9.32 22.35
C LEU A 32 -18.45 8.96 23.77
N PRO A 33 -17.59 9.16 24.80
CA PRO A 33 -17.95 8.83 26.18
C PRO A 33 -19.01 9.79 26.74
N LYS A 34 -20.26 9.31 26.84
CA LYS A 34 -21.35 9.94 27.61
C LYS A 34 -22.10 8.98 28.53
N PHE A 35 -21.37 8.12 29.24
CA PHE A 35 -21.87 7.45 30.44
C PHE A 35 -20.82 7.39 31.58
N ILE A 36 -20.13 8.51 31.79
CA ILE A 36 -19.67 8.86 33.13
C ILE A 36 -20.92 9.22 33.96
N LEU A 37 -20.90 8.95 35.28
CA LEU A 37 -21.82 9.44 36.34
C LEU A 37 -23.07 8.64 36.79
N ILE A 38 -23.22 7.32 36.54
CA ILE A 38 -24.26 6.52 37.29
C ILE A 38 -23.74 5.24 38.00
N ILE A 39 -22.62 4.60 37.60
CA ILE A 39 -22.12 3.39 38.31
C ILE A 39 -20.60 3.46 38.61
N ILE A 40 -20.17 4.52 39.30
CA ILE A 40 -18.99 4.46 40.20
C ILE A 40 -19.39 5.09 41.54
N HIS A 41 -20.28 4.41 42.25
CA HIS A 41 -20.46 4.59 43.69
C HIS A 41 -20.71 3.24 44.34
N ASN A 42 -19.67 2.41 44.42
CA ASN A 42 -19.44 1.48 45.52
C ASN A 42 -18.04 0.86 45.47
N LEU A 43 -17.37 0.86 46.63
CA LEU A 43 -16.19 0.04 47.00
C LEU A 43 -14.89 0.36 46.23
N MET A 44 -14.09 1.37 46.62
CA MET A 44 -13.22 1.44 47.81
C MET A 44 -12.07 0.42 47.83
N THR A 45 -10.89 0.86 47.40
CA THR A 45 -9.62 0.49 48.09
C THR A 45 -9.49 1.34 49.36
N PRO A 46 -9.03 0.78 50.49
CA PRO A 46 -7.58 0.68 50.74
C PRO A 46 -7.21 -0.72 51.33
N SER A 47 -5.95 -1.12 51.50
CA SER A 47 -4.76 -0.35 51.89
C SER A 47 -3.44 -1.02 51.48
N ASN A 48 -2.39 -0.22 51.28
CA ASN A 48 -1.01 -0.67 51.49
C ASN A 48 -0.79 -0.95 52.99
N SER A 49 0.01 -1.96 53.33
CA SER A 49 1.16 -1.77 54.24
C SER A 49 2.14 -2.95 54.30
N SER A 50 3.42 -2.59 54.42
CA SER A 50 4.49 -3.28 55.15
C SER A 50 4.51 -4.82 55.27
N ARG A 51 5.50 -5.39 54.58
CA ARG A 51 6.58 -6.21 55.17
C ARG A 51 6.71 -6.05 56.71
N SER A 52 6.01 -6.89 57.48
CA SER A 52 6.05 -6.92 58.95
C SER A 52 5.51 -8.25 59.49
N ALA A 53 6.23 -9.36 59.26
CA ALA A 53 6.05 -10.64 59.96
C ALA A 53 7.24 -11.61 59.70
N GLU A 54 8.47 -11.12 59.77
CA GLU A 54 9.52 -11.96 60.37
C GLU A 54 9.25 -12.00 61.88
N LEU A 55 9.48 -13.15 62.52
CA LEU A 55 9.15 -13.45 63.92
C LEU A 55 7.64 -13.58 64.23
N LEU A 56 7.15 -14.83 64.25
CA LEU A 56 6.74 -15.50 65.50
C LEU A 56 6.55 -16.99 65.24
N GLY A 57 7.07 -17.84 66.13
CA GLY A 57 7.00 -19.29 65.99
C GLY A 57 5.91 -19.92 66.87
N THR A 58 5.86 -21.25 66.80
CA THR A 58 5.31 -22.18 67.82
C THR A 58 3.87 -22.00 68.29
N ALA A 59 2.97 -22.89 67.84
CA ALA A 59 2.20 -23.77 68.74
C ALA A 59 1.42 -24.86 67.96
N MET A 60 1.55 -26.11 68.38
CA MET A 60 0.57 -27.18 68.10
C MET A 60 -0.65 -27.02 69.01
N PRO A 61 -1.80 -27.64 68.69
CA PRO A 61 -2.17 -28.82 69.51
C PRO A 61 -2.57 -30.07 68.72
N ASN A 62 -2.43 -31.22 69.38
CA ASN A 62 -2.78 -32.56 68.89
C ASN A 62 -4.28 -32.86 69.02
N PHE A 63 -4.84 -33.77 68.19
CA PHE A 63 -5.56 -34.95 68.72
C PHE A 63 -5.74 -36.12 67.71
N VAL A 64 -5.49 -37.34 68.23
CA VAL A 64 -6.00 -38.72 67.95
C VAL A 64 -7.17 -38.86 66.94
N GLY A 65 -7.36 -39.89 66.09
CA GLY A 65 -6.77 -41.23 65.86
C GLY A 65 -7.51 -41.89 64.65
N PHE A 66 -7.63 -43.21 64.41
CA PHE A 66 -7.07 -44.45 65.00
C PHE A 66 -7.16 -45.60 63.94
N SER A 67 -6.61 -46.81 64.21
CA SER A 67 -6.46 -47.94 63.26
C SER A 67 -7.65 -48.91 63.14
N ALA A 68 -8.02 -49.32 61.91
CA ALA A 68 -8.81 -50.52 61.54
C ALA A 68 -8.87 -50.63 59.99
N VAL A 69 -8.93 -51.79 59.30
CA VAL A 69 -8.86 -53.21 59.69
C VAL A 69 -8.23 -54.01 58.54
N LYS A 70 -7.59 -55.14 58.84
CA LYS A 70 -7.15 -56.14 57.84
C LYS A 70 -8.35 -56.92 57.31
N ASP A 71 -8.41 -57.23 56.01
CA ASP A 71 -8.66 -58.61 55.55
C ASP A 71 -8.45 -58.77 54.04
N GLY A 72 -8.04 -59.97 53.63
CA GLY A 72 -7.77 -60.29 52.23
C GLY A 72 -9.03 -60.64 51.43
N GLY A 73 -9.19 -60.01 50.27
CA GLY A 73 -10.31 -60.27 49.34
C GLY A 73 -9.87 -60.11 47.88
N TYR A 74 -10.02 -61.19 47.11
CA TYR A 74 -9.53 -61.36 45.74
C TYR A 74 -10.29 -60.49 44.73
N VAL A 75 -9.59 -59.71 43.89
CA VAL A 75 -10.16 -58.91 42.78
C VAL A 75 -9.23 -59.01 41.54
N PRO A 76 -9.73 -59.08 40.29
CA PRO A 76 -8.97 -59.63 39.16
C PRO A 76 -7.75 -58.82 38.70
N VAL A 77 -6.71 -59.56 38.27
CA VAL A 77 -5.40 -59.07 37.84
C VAL A 77 -5.45 -58.46 36.43
N LEU A 78 -4.69 -57.38 36.21
CA LEU A 78 -4.60 -56.67 34.92
C LEU A 78 -3.13 -56.47 34.51
N PRO A 79 -2.68 -56.94 33.32
CA PRO A 79 -1.29 -56.82 32.90
C PRO A 79 -0.97 -55.42 32.36
N GLY A 80 0.08 -54.78 32.89
CA GLY A 80 0.66 -53.58 32.29
C GLY A 80 1.41 -52.63 33.24
N LEU A 81 0.92 -52.40 34.47
CA LEU A 81 1.45 -51.33 35.34
C LEU A 81 1.53 -51.65 36.86
N SER A 82 1.44 -52.93 37.26
CA SER A 82 1.58 -53.33 38.67
C SER A 82 2.54 -54.50 38.87
N LEU A 83 3.82 -54.18 39.14
CA LEU A 83 4.65 -55.03 40.00
C LEU A 83 4.40 -54.60 41.45
N CYS A 84 3.80 -55.52 42.21
CA CYS A 84 3.41 -55.33 43.61
C CYS A 84 4.60 -54.96 44.51
N SER A 85 4.27 -54.47 45.71
CA SER A 85 5.10 -54.43 46.93
C SER A 85 6.57 -54.82 46.76
N ILE A 86 7.46 -53.81 46.69
CA ILE A 86 8.89 -54.02 46.95
C ILE A 86 8.98 -54.55 48.39
N ASN A 87 9.50 -55.77 48.56
CA ASN A 87 10.07 -56.16 49.85
C ASN A 87 11.24 -55.21 50.12
N GLU A 88 11.17 -54.40 51.17
CA GLU A 88 12.26 -53.46 51.52
C GLU A 88 13.63 -54.16 51.66
N VAL A 89 13.59 -55.47 51.91
CA VAL A 89 14.71 -56.42 51.91
C VAL A 89 15.51 -56.42 50.60
N GLU A 90 14.88 -56.36 49.43
CA GLU A 90 15.56 -56.50 48.13
C GLU A 90 16.27 -55.22 47.68
N MET A 91 15.71 -54.04 48.00
CA MET A 91 16.31 -52.75 47.65
C MET A 91 17.63 -52.49 48.39
N ASN A 92 17.88 -53.22 49.50
CA ASN A 92 19.14 -53.16 50.24
C ASN A 92 20.31 -53.87 49.53
N SER A 93 20.05 -54.66 48.46
CA SER A 93 21.09 -55.35 47.67
C SER A 93 21.78 -54.45 46.63
N ILE A 94 21.24 -53.26 46.37
CA ILE A 94 21.76 -52.29 45.41
C ILE A 94 22.83 -51.42 46.09
N ASP A 95 23.82 -50.90 45.36
CA ASP A 95 24.74 -49.89 45.91
C ASP A 95 24.00 -48.70 46.57
N SER A 96 24.59 -48.25 47.67
CA SER A 96 24.07 -47.18 48.53
C SER A 96 23.77 -45.88 47.79
N ASN A 97 24.57 -45.48 46.79
CA ASN A 97 24.36 -44.24 46.04
C ASN A 97 23.16 -44.38 45.10
N PHE A 98 23.02 -45.52 44.43
CA PHE A 98 21.83 -45.84 43.63
C PHE A 98 20.57 -45.93 44.50
N GLN A 99 20.62 -46.57 45.68
CA GLN A 99 19.49 -46.59 46.62
C GLN A 99 19.04 -45.18 47.02
N VAL A 100 19.98 -44.32 47.41
CA VAL A 100 19.70 -42.92 47.80
C VAL A 100 19.06 -42.17 46.62
N THR A 101 19.58 -42.38 45.42
CA THR A 101 19.11 -41.68 44.22
C THR A 101 17.71 -42.13 43.79
N LEU A 102 17.43 -43.43 43.78
CA LEU A 102 16.08 -43.96 43.54
C LEU A 102 15.07 -43.48 44.62
N LYS A 103 15.48 -43.41 45.89
CA LYS A 103 14.66 -42.83 46.98
C LYS A 103 14.37 -41.33 46.78
N LYS A 104 15.29 -40.56 46.15
CA LYS A 104 15.07 -39.16 45.75
C LYS A 104 14.10 -39.06 44.55
N MET A 105 14.18 -39.96 43.57
CA MET A 105 13.24 -40.01 42.43
C MET A 105 11.78 -40.25 42.83
N SER A 106 11.53 -40.94 43.95
CA SER A 106 10.17 -41.15 44.48
C SER A 106 9.60 -39.98 45.29
N LYS A 107 10.30 -38.83 45.39
CA LYS A 107 9.83 -37.66 46.17
C LYS A 107 8.79 -36.84 45.41
N LYS A 108 7.90 -36.15 46.16
CA LYS A 108 6.84 -35.28 45.62
C LYS A 108 7.36 -34.04 44.90
N ASP A 109 8.50 -33.47 45.31
CA ASP A 109 9.07 -32.29 44.65
C ASP A 109 9.76 -32.64 43.32
N ALA A 110 9.36 -31.96 42.24
CA ALA A 110 9.90 -32.19 40.91
C ALA A 110 11.38 -31.77 40.78
N THR A 111 11.84 -30.75 41.52
CA THR A 111 13.25 -30.32 41.49
C THR A 111 14.16 -31.40 42.09
N THR A 112 13.70 -32.08 43.14
CA THR A 112 14.37 -33.22 43.76
C THR A 112 14.42 -34.42 42.81
N ARG A 113 13.32 -34.73 42.10
CA ARG A 113 13.32 -35.79 41.06
C ARG A 113 14.28 -35.48 39.91
N PHE A 114 14.27 -34.24 39.42
CA PHE A 114 15.17 -33.78 38.36
C PHE A 114 16.64 -33.91 38.75
N LYS A 115 17.03 -33.41 39.93
CA LYS A 115 18.41 -33.54 40.43
C LYS A 115 18.81 -35.01 40.64
N ALA A 116 17.89 -35.85 41.12
CA ALA A 116 18.13 -37.28 41.26
C ALA A 116 18.37 -37.97 39.91
N LEU A 117 17.67 -37.56 38.84
CA LEU A 117 17.90 -38.08 37.50
C LEU A 117 19.25 -37.64 36.93
N GLN A 118 19.71 -36.42 37.23
CA GLN A 118 21.06 -35.98 36.88
C GLN A 118 22.14 -36.79 37.62
N GLU A 119 21.99 -36.93 38.94
CA GLU A 119 22.87 -37.74 39.82
C GLU A 119 22.93 -39.20 39.38
N PHE A 120 21.80 -39.78 39.02
CA PHE A 120 21.69 -41.13 38.45
C PHE A 120 22.36 -41.25 37.08
N THR A 121 22.25 -40.22 36.23
CA THR A 121 22.89 -40.18 34.92
C THR A 121 24.42 -40.23 35.06
N THR A 122 24.99 -39.50 36.02
CA THR A 122 26.42 -39.57 36.36
C THR A 122 26.79 -40.93 36.97
N LEU A 123 25.99 -41.47 37.91
CA LEU A 123 26.24 -42.80 38.47
C LEU A 123 26.25 -43.92 37.41
N CYS A 124 25.37 -43.86 36.40
CA CYS A 124 25.37 -44.80 35.28
C CYS A 124 26.61 -44.70 34.38
N GLN A 125 27.30 -43.56 34.37
CA GLN A 125 28.52 -43.36 33.58
C GLN A 125 29.77 -43.79 34.37
N ASP A 126 29.83 -43.44 35.65
CA ASP A 126 31.04 -43.54 36.47
C ASP A 126 31.15 -44.84 37.28
N ALA A 127 30.04 -45.47 37.67
CA ALA A 127 30.06 -46.67 38.51
C ALA A 127 30.49 -47.94 37.76
N GLU A 128 30.98 -48.95 38.49
CA GLU A 128 31.30 -50.27 37.95
C GLU A 128 30.10 -50.93 37.26
N LEU A 129 30.34 -51.65 36.17
CA LEU A 129 29.27 -52.21 35.33
C LEU A 129 28.35 -53.17 36.11
N SER A 130 28.91 -54.01 36.97
CA SER A 130 28.17 -54.91 37.88
C SER A 130 27.18 -54.16 38.79
N THR A 131 27.59 -53.00 39.30
CA THR A 131 26.75 -52.12 40.12
C THR A 131 25.61 -51.50 39.32
N VAL A 132 25.87 -51.13 38.07
CA VAL A 132 24.84 -50.62 37.13
C VAL A 132 23.91 -51.75 36.66
N GLU A 133 24.39 -52.98 36.51
CA GLU A 133 23.53 -54.13 36.19
C GLU A 133 22.59 -54.48 37.36
N GLY A 134 23.05 -54.33 38.60
CA GLY A 134 22.27 -54.59 39.82
C GLY A 134 21.01 -53.72 39.99
N MET A 135 20.92 -52.55 39.32
CA MET A 135 19.71 -51.71 39.36
C MET A 135 18.69 -52.02 38.24
N LEU A 136 19.05 -52.83 37.23
CA LEU A 136 18.21 -53.07 36.05
C LEU A 136 16.82 -53.68 36.38
N PRO A 137 16.66 -54.59 37.36
CA PRO A 137 15.33 -55.09 37.74
C PRO A 137 14.35 -54.00 38.20
N PHE A 138 14.87 -52.89 38.73
CA PHE A 138 14.07 -51.82 39.32
C PHE A 138 13.77 -50.70 38.32
N TRP A 139 14.64 -50.47 37.33
CA TRP A 139 14.53 -49.34 36.40
C TRP A 139 13.21 -49.24 35.63
N PRO A 140 12.62 -50.32 35.08
CA PRO A 140 11.37 -50.22 34.29
C PRO A 140 10.23 -49.52 35.04
N ARG A 141 10.09 -49.78 36.35
CA ARG A 141 9.09 -49.13 37.19
C ARG A 141 9.31 -47.61 37.30
N PHE A 142 10.55 -47.18 37.54
CA PHE A 142 10.90 -45.77 37.63
C PHE A 142 10.77 -45.07 36.27
N TYR A 143 11.29 -45.70 35.21
CA TYR A 143 11.25 -45.16 33.87
C TYR A 143 9.81 -44.92 33.38
N CYS A 144 8.90 -45.90 33.52
CA CYS A 144 7.51 -45.76 33.09
C CYS A 144 6.74 -44.69 33.89
N ALA A 145 7.04 -44.53 35.19
CA ALA A 145 6.42 -43.50 36.02
C ALA A 145 6.94 -42.09 35.75
N LEU A 146 8.27 -41.93 35.58
CA LEU A 146 8.91 -40.62 35.38
C LEU A 146 8.82 -40.13 33.93
N SER A 147 8.68 -41.04 32.95
CA SER A 147 8.43 -40.68 31.55
C SER A 147 7.07 -40.00 31.32
N ILE A 148 6.15 -40.05 32.31
CA ILE A 148 4.87 -39.34 32.28
C ILE A 148 4.78 -38.23 33.34
N ASP A 149 5.90 -37.80 33.94
CA ASP A 149 5.90 -36.74 34.95
C ASP A 149 5.30 -35.43 34.42
N ILE A 150 4.64 -34.67 35.31
CA ILE A 150 4.09 -33.35 34.94
C ILE A 150 5.21 -32.38 34.52
N ASP A 151 6.34 -32.40 35.22
CA ASP A 151 7.46 -31.51 34.94
C ASP A 151 8.24 -31.99 33.71
N HIS A 152 8.36 -31.12 32.70
CA HIS A 152 9.04 -31.42 31.44
C HIS A 152 10.54 -31.70 31.62
N ARG A 153 11.18 -31.09 32.62
CA ARG A 153 12.60 -31.30 32.95
C ARG A 153 12.82 -32.70 33.51
N VAL A 154 11.87 -33.21 34.31
CA VAL A 154 11.90 -34.58 34.84
C VAL A 154 11.75 -35.59 33.70
N ARG A 155 10.85 -35.35 32.74
CA ARG A 155 10.70 -36.23 31.57
C ARG A 155 11.95 -36.24 30.68
N GLU A 156 12.51 -35.08 30.36
CA GLU A 156 13.76 -34.96 29.59
C GLU A 156 14.92 -35.67 30.30
N ALA A 157 15.14 -35.37 31.59
CA ALA A 157 16.16 -36.02 32.40
C ALA A 157 15.95 -37.54 32.51
N THR A 158 14.71 -38.03 32.46
CA THR A 158 14.39 -39.47 32.41
C THR A 158 14.85 -40.11 31.11
N GLN A 159 14.71 -39.43 29.96
CA GLN A 159 15.20 -39.96 28.68
C GLN A 159 16.74 -39.92 28.60
N LEU A 160 17.37 -38.88 29.16
CA LEU A 160 18.84 -38.79 29.26
C LEU A 160 19.42 -39.86 30.21
N ALA A 161 18.78 -40.07 31.37
CA ALA A 161 19.11 -41.13 32.30
C ALA A 161 18.96 -42.53 31.67
N HIS A 162 17.88 -42.75 30.91
CA HIS A 162 17.66 -43.98 30.17
C HIS A 162 18.74 -44.19 29.10
N ALA A 163 19.09 -43.16 28.33
CA ALA A 163 20.15 -43.23 27.31
C ALA A 163 21.51 -43.57 27.94
N ALA A 164 21.87 -42.95 29.07
CA ALA A 164 23.12 -43.23 29.77
C ALA A 164 23.17 -44.67 30.30
N LEU A 165 22.09 -45.14 30.92
CA LEU A 165 21.96 -46.51 31.40
C LEU A 165 22.10 -47.53 30.26
N VAL A 166 21.29 -47.40 29.20
CA VAL A 166 21.28 -48.37 28.09
C VAL A 166 22.62 -48.39 27.36
N LYS A 167 23.26 -47.23 27.18
CA LYS A 167 24.62 -47.13 26.64
C LYS A 167 25.65 -47.84 27.53
N ARG A 168 25.48 -47.85 28.85
CA ARG A 168 26.38 -48.54 29.80
C ARG A 168 26.20 -50.06 29.78
N VAL A 169 24.96 -50.54 29.88
CA VAL A 169 24.66 -51.99 30.03
C VAL A 169 24.58 -52.74 28.69
N GLY A 170 24.41 -52.01 27.58
CA GLY A 170 24.34 -52.60 26.23
C GLY A 170 23.29 -53.71 26.14
N LYS A 171 23.75 -54.94 25.86
CA LYS A 171 22.86 -56.11 25.70
C LYS A 171 22.09 -56.47 26.98
N GLY A 172 22.55 -56.05 28.17
CA GLY A 172 21.86 -56.33 29.45
C GLY A 172 20.43 -55.80 29.49
N ILE A 173 20.10 -54.74 28.75
CA ILE A 173 18.74 -54.19 28.68
C ILE A 173 17.74 -55.14 28.02
N ALA A 174 18.18 -56.12 27.22
CA ALA A 174 17.30 -56.98 26.41
C ALA A 174 16.29 -57.77 27.27
N LEU A 175 16.68 -58.16 28.49
CA LEU A 175 15.80 -58.85 29.46
C LEU A 175 14.61 -57.99 29.92
N TYR A 176 14.76 -56.66 29.88
CA TYR A 176 13.78 -55.69 30.37
C TYR A 176 13.12 -54.90 29.23
N LEU A 177 13.58 -55.07 27.98
CA LEU A 177 13.17 -54.29 26.82
C LEU A 177 11.65 -54.30 26.63
N LYS A 178 11.00 -55.45 26.76
CA LYS A 178 9.54 -55.59 26.66
C LYS A 178 8.77 -54.76 27.70
N GLN A 179 9.30 -54.60 28.90
CA GLN A 179 8.69 -53.78 29.96
C GLN A 179 8.87 -52.27 29.71
N LEU A 180 9.93 -51.90 28.98
CA LEU A 180 10.28 -50.51 28.66
C LEU A 180 9.67 -50.03 27.35
N ALA A 181 9.44 -50.93 26.40
CA ALA A 181 9.17 -50.62 24.99
C ALA A 181 7.97 -49.69 24.76
N GLY A 182 6.84 -49.91 25.44
CA GLY A 182 5.65 -49.07 25.27
C GLY A 182 5.88 -47.61 25.68
N ALA A 183 6.37 -47.39 26.90
CA ALA A 183 6.71 -46.06 27.38
C ALA A 183 7.82 -45.41 26.54
N TRP A 184 8.86 -46.17 26.17
CA TRP A 184 10.00 -45.64 25.42
C TRP A 184 9.68 -45.30 23.97
N PHE A 185 8.85 -46.11 23.30
CA PHE A 185 8.40 -45.84 21.94
C PHE A 185 7.49 -44.61 21.90
N THR A 186 6.53 -44.50 22.81
CA THR A 186 5.63 -43.34 22.86
C THR A 186 6.32 -42.05 23.34
N ALA A 187 7.35 -42.13 24.19
CA ALA A 187 8.14 -40.98 24.61
C ALA A 187 8.85 -40.24 23.45
N GLN A 188 9.08 -40.90 22.32
CA GLN A 188 9.58 -40.26 21.08
C GLN A 188 8.61 -39.22 20.50
N TYR A 189 7.38 -39.17 21.01
CA TYR A 189 6.29 -38.29 20.56
C TYR A 189 5.75 -37.40 21.70
N ASP A 190 6.55 -37.14 22.75
CA ASP A 190 6.19 -36.20 23.82
C ASP A 190 5.92 -34.79 23.26
N THR A 191 4.95 -34.07 23.81
CA THR A 191 4.62 -32.71 23.35
C THR A 191 5.68 -31.67 23.72
N TYR A 192 6.65 -32.01 24.58
CA TYR A 192 7.85 -31.22 24.85
C TYR A 192 9.01 -31.68 23.94
N PRO A 193 9.42 -30.89 22.93
CA PRO A 193 10.36 -31.35 21.91
C PRO A 193 11.74 -31.83 22.43
N PRO A 194 12.34 -31.26 23.49
CA PRO A 194 13.58 -31.79 24.04
C PRO A 194 13.45 -33.21 24.63
N ALA A 195 12.34 -33.51 25.32
CA ALA A 195 12.09 -34.87 25.83
C ALA A 195 11.87 -35.87 24.70
N ALA A 196 11.08 -35.50 23.68
CA ALA A 196 10.89 -36.31 22.47
C ALA A 196 12.22 -36.57 21.74
N SER A 197 13.03 -35.52 21.54
CA SER A 197 14.35 -35.61 20.90
C SER A 197 15.31 -36.49 21.70
N ALA A 198 15.32 -36.39 23.04
CA ALA A 198 16.12 -37.24 23.91
C ALA A 198 15.69 -38.72 23.82
N ALA A 199 14.39 -39.00 23.76
CA ALA A 199 13.87 -40.37 23.56
C ALA A 199 14.26 -40.93 22.18
N ILE A 200 14.12 -40.13 21.10
CA ILE A 200 14.52 -40.52 19.73
C ILE A 200 16.02 -40.82 19.68
N ASN A 201 16.85 -39.93 20.24
CA ASN A 201 18.30 -40.11 20.28
C ASN A 201 18.71 -41.34 21.13
N SER A 202 18.02 -41.59 22.24
CA SER A 202 18.20 -42.79 23.06
C SER A 202 17.90 -44.07 22.27
N PHE A 203 16.78 -44.11 21.55
CA PHE A 203 16.38 -45.27 20.74
C PHE A 203 17.35 -45.50 19.56
N ASN A 204 17.66 -44.46 18.81
CA ASN A 204 18.54 -44.51 17.63
C ASN A 204 20.02 -44.80 17.98
N SER A 205 20.47 -44.44 19.18
CA SER A 205 21.83 -44.79 19.64
C SER A 205 21.91 -46.19 20.26
N THR A 206 20.79 -46.76 20.68
CA THR A 206 20.72 -48.15 21.18
C THR A 206 20.70 -49.17 20.04
N PHE A 207 19.88 -48.93 19.01
CA PHE A 207 19.68 -49.87 17.91
C PHE A 207 20.33 -49.36 16.62
N PRO A 208 21.21 -50.14 15.96
CA PRO A 208 21.71 -49.79 14.64
C PRO A 208 20.56 -49.54 13.65
N PRO A 209 20.68 -48.61 12.69
CA PRO A 209 19.56 -48.17 11.85
C PRO A 209 18.75 -49.31 11.20
N TRP A 210 19.43 -50.34 10.68
CA TRP A 210 18.82 -51.51 10.05
C TRP A 210 18.15 -52.50 11.03
N LYS A 211 18.24 -52.27 12.35
CA LYS A 211 17.59 -53.06 13.41
C LYS A 211 16.49 -52.30 14.15
N ILE A 212 16.32 -50.98 13.92
CA ILE A 212 15.30 -50.16 14.57
C ILE A 212 13.89 -50.74 14.37
N ILE A 213 13.53 -51.06 13.12
CA ILE A 213 12.21 -51.64 12.79
C ILE A 213 12.06 -53.03 13.42
N ASN A 214 13.10 -53.87 13.36
CA ASN A 214 13.09 -55.20 13.97
C ASN A 214 12.93 -55.16 15.50
N ALA A 215 13.46 -54.13 16.17
CA ALA A 215 13.25 -53.92 17.61
C ALA A 215 11.81 -53.50 17.93
N ILE A 216 11.18 -52.69 17.07
CA ILE A 216 9.75 -52.34 17.17
C ILE A 216 8.89 -53.59 16.97
N ILE A 217 9.14 -54.39 15.93
CA ILE A 217 8.44 -55.66 15.65
C ILE A 217 8.58 -56.64 16.84
N HIS A 218 9.78 -56.79 17.40
CA HIS A 218 10.02 -57.70 18.54
C HIS A 218 9.20 -57.35 19.80
N CYS A 219 8.87 -56.07 19.98
CA CYS A 219 8.12 -55.54 21.12
C CYS A 219 6.73 -55.02 20.74
N GLN A 220 6.20 -55.37 19.57
CA GLN A 220 4.98 -54.75 19.05
C GLN A 220 3.75 -55.02 19.92
N CYS A 221 3.62 -56.23 20.48
CA CYS A 221 2.54 -56.55 21.40
C CYS A 221 2.58 -55.65 22.64
N GLU A 222 3.75 -55.44 23.24
CA GLU A 222 3.90 -54.59 24.43
C GLU A 222 3.67 -53.10 24.12
N ILE A 223 4.13 -52.63 22.95
CA ILE A 223 3.88 -51.25 22.47
C ILE A 223 2.39 -51.02 22.24
N LEU A 224 1.72 -51.92 21.51
CA LEU A 224 0.30 -51.80 21.18
C LEU A 224 -0.61 -52.00 22.39
N LEU A 225 -0.25 -52.86 23.34
CA LEU A 225 -0.98 -52.98 24.62
C LEU A 225 -0.84 -51.72 25.48
N TYR A 226 0.33 -51.08 25.50
CA TYR A 226 0.52 -49.79 26.20
C TYR A 226 -0.34 -48.69 25.57
N ILE A 227 -0.32 -48.55 24.24
CA ILE A 227 -1.17 -47.63 23.48
C ILE A 227 -2.66 -47.93 23.73
N SER A 228 -3.08 -49.19 23.57
CA SER A 228 -4.45 -49.64 23.85
C SER A 228 -4.90 -49.21 25.24
N ASN A 229 -4.12 -49.53 26.28
CA ASN A 229 -4.49 -49.22 27.66
C ASN A 229 -4.62 -47.70 27.90
N ASN A 230 -3.71 -46.88 27.37
CA ASN A 230 -3.77 -45.43 27.50
C ASN A 230 -4.96 -44.80 26.72
N VAL A 231 -5.32 -45.38 25.56
CA VAL A 231 -6.39 -44.87 24.69
C VAL A 231 -7.78 -45.33 25.12
N ILE A 232 -7.94 -46.56 25.61
CA ILE A 232 -9.27 -47.15 25.90
C ILE A 232 -9.53 -47.47 27.38
N MET A 233 -8.51 -47.72 28.20
CA MET A 233 -8.71 -48.15 29.61
C MET A 233 -8.55 -46.99 30.59
N HIS A 234 -7.45 -46.24 30.49
CA HIS A 234 -7.11 -45.19 31.43
C HIS A 234 -7.96 -43.93 31.27
N THR A 235 -7.91 -43.11 32.33
CA THR A 235 -8.50 -41.78 32.49
C THR A 235 -7.51 -40.96 33.33
N ALA A 236 -7.64 -39.64 33.36
CA ALA A 236 -6.81 -38.77 34.21
C ALA A 236 -6.65 -39.29 35.65
N GLN A 237 -7.76 -39.68 36.29
CA GLN A 237 -7.74 -40.18 37.67
C GLN A 237 -7.05 -41.54 37.85
N THR A 238 -7.07 -42.42 36.85
CA THR A 238 -6.46 -43.77 36.94
C THR A 238 -5.01 -43.80 36.48
N LEU A 239 -4.62 -42.87 35.59
CA LEU A 239 -3.23 -42.69 35.17
C LEU A 239 -2.42 -41.96 36.25
N SER A 240 -3.02 -40.94 36.87
CA SER A 240 -2.39 -40.14 37.94
C SER A 240 -2.57 -40.78 39.32
N THR A 241 -1.74 -41.79 39.62
CA THR A 241 -1.74 -42.49 40.91
C THR A 241 -1.22 -41.67 42.10
N GLN A 242 -0.71 -40.46 41.87
CA GLN A 242 -0.21 -39.56 42.92
C GLN A 242 -1.36 -38.77 43.57
N LYS A 243 -1.64 -39.02 44.86
CA LYS A 243 -2.72 -38.39 45.65
C LYS A 243 -2.63 -36.87 45.84
N SER A 244 -1.71 -36.18 45.17
CA SER A 244 -1.36 -34.78 45.45
C SER A 244 -1.38 -33.84 44.26
N LEU A 245 -1.86 -34.31 43.11
CA LEU A 245 -2.06 -33.50 41.91
C LEU A 245 -3.46 -32.88 41.92
N THR A 246 -3.63 -31.68 41.36
CA THR A 246 -4.96 -31.10 41.14
C THR A 246 -5.68 -31.82 39.98
N LYS A 247 -6.98 -31.58 39.79
CA LYS A 247 -7.73 -32.21 38.69
C LYS A 247 -7.20 -31.75 37.32
N GLU A 248 -6.85 -30.48 37.24
CA GLU A 248 -6.29 -29.81 36.06
C GLU A 248 -4.90 -30.37 35.72
N GLU A 249 -4.07 -30.62 36.74
CA GLU A 249 -2.77 -31.29 36.58
C GLU A 249 -2.90 -32.74 36.09
N MET A 250 -3.87 -33.49 36.64
CA MET A 250 -4.14 -34.87 36.20
C MET A 250 -4.65 -34.93 34.75
N GLU A 251 -5.53 -34.00 34.36
CA GLU A 251 -6.03 -33.91 32.99
C GLU A 251 -4.91 -33.52 32.01
N ALA A 252 -4.07 -32.53 32.36
CA ALA A 252 -2.94 -32.12 31.53
C ALA A 252 -1.89 -33.24 31.31
N ILE A 253 -1.67 -34.11 32.31
CA ILE A 253 -0.85 -35.32 32.13
C ILE A 253 -1.54 -36.29 31.16
N TYR A 254 -2.84 -36.55 31.37
CA TYR A 254 -3.60 -37.48 30.56
C TYR A 254 -3.69 -37.06 29.08
N GLU A 255 -4.02 -35.79 28.81
CA GLU A 255 -4.09 -35.29 27.43
C GLU A 255 -2.75 -35.41 26.69
N ARG A 256 -1.64 -35.08 27.38
CA ARG A 256 -0.29 -35.21 26.82
C ARG A 256 0.05 -36.66 26.54
N VAL A 257 -0.18 -37.57 27.49
CA VAL A 257 0.11 -38.99 27.32
C VAL A 257 -0.74 -39.58 26.20
N LEU A 258 -2.03 -39.24 26.13
CA LEU A 258 -2.94 -39.66 25.07
C LEU A 258 -2.46 -39.17 23.70
N THR A 259 -2.08 -37.90 23.59
CA THR A 259 -1.50 -37.30 22.37
C THR A 259 -0.25 -38.05 21.91
N ALA A 260 0.70 -38.29 22.82
CA ALA A 260 1.94 -39.03 22.51
C ALA A 260 1.68 -40.49 22.11
N ASN A 261 0.68 -41.15 22.72
CA ASN A 261 0.29 -42.52 22.36
C ASN A 261 -0.38 -42.57 20.97
N LEU A 262 -1.21 -41.59 20.62
CA LEU A 262 -1.82 -41.50 19.27
C LEU A 262 -0.76 -41.20 18.20
N TYR A 263 0.17 -40.27 18.43
CA TYR A 263 1.29 -40.05 17.49
C TYR A 263 2.25 -41.24 17.42
N GLY A 264 2.44 -41.97 18.52
CA GLY A 264 3.12 -43.26 18.53
C GLY A 264 2.41 -44.28 17.64
N TYR A 265 1.09 -44.42 17.75
CA TYR A 265 0.29 -45.34 16.95
C TYR A 265 0.31 -44.99 15.45
N ASN A 266 0.18 -43.70 15.12
CA ASN A 266 0.41 -43.16 13.78
C ASN A 266 1.82 -43.51 13.26
N GLY A 267 2.85 -43.32 14.09
CA GLY A 267 4.23 -43.65 13.78
C GLY A 267 4.54 -45.15 13.67
N TYR A 268 3.74 -46.02 14.29
CA TYR A 268 3.83 -47.47 14.15
C TYR A 268 3.41 -47.90 12.73
N PHE A 269 2.24 -47.45 12.26
CA PHE A 269 1.75 -47.75 10.90
C PHE A 269 2.68 -47.25 9.78
N LYS A 270 3.38 -46.12 9.99
CA LYS A 270 4.37 -45.60 9.02
C LYS A 270 5.75 -46.28 9.07
N LYS A 271 5.99 -47.20 10.02
CA LYS A 271 7.30 -47.86 10.23
C LYS A 271 7.27 -49.39 10.11
N VAL A 272 6.15 -50.03 10.43
CA VAL A 272 6.03 -51.49 10.49
C VAL A 272 5.38 -52.03 9.20
N PRO A 273 5.93 -53.07 8.55
CA PRO A 273 5.33 -53.65 7.34
C PRO A 273 3.97 -54.29 7.60
N LEU A 274 3.11 -54.28 6.56
CA LEU A 274 1.78 -54.90 6.54
C LEU A 274 1.77 -56.33 7.11
N ASP A 275 2.69 -57.18 6.66
CA ASP A 275 2.77 -58.60 7.07
C ASP A 275 3.02 -58.80 8.58
N GLU A 276 3.57 -57.80 9.27
CA GLU A 276 3.78 -57.81 10.72
C GLU A 276 2.59 -57.22 11.48
N ILE A 277 1.93 -56.19 10.93
CA ILE A 277 0.69 -55.60 11.46
C ILE A 277 -0.44 -56.65 11.51
N ASP A 278 -0.52 -57.50 10.47
CA ASP A 278 -1.46 -58.62 10.37
C ASP A 278 -1.29 -59.68 11.48
N LYS A 279 -0.17 -59.67 12.24
CA LYS A 279 0.03 -60.55 13.40
C LYS A 279 -0.52 -59.97 14.70
N THR A 280 -0.92 -58.70 14.72
CA THR A 280 -1.45 -58.00 15.91
C THR A 280 -2.89 -57.51 15.75
N LEU A 281 -3.63 -58.03 14.76
CA LEU A 281 -5.02 -57.70 14.45
C LEU A 281 -5.92 -57.61 15.69
N GLU A 282 -5.88 -58.61 16.58
CA GLU A 282 -6.71 -58.64 17.81
C GLU A 282 -6.54 -57.39 18.70
N ILE A 283 -5.33 -56.81 18.76
CA ILE A 283 -5.06 -55.61 19.56
C ILE A 283 -5.57 -54.36 18.83
N HIS A 284 -5.41 -54.30 17.51
CA HIS A 284 -5.95 -53.22 16.68
C HIS A 284 -7.49 -53.19 16.72
N ASP A 285 -8.13 -54.35 16.54
CA ASP A 285 -9.59 -54.53 16.60
C ASP A 285 -10.14 -54.11 17.97
N LYS A 286 -9.43 -54.42 19.06
CA LYS A 286 -9.80 -53.98 20.42
C LYS A 286 -9.79 -52.46 20.58
N ILE A 287 -8.85 -51.76 19.93
CA ILE A 287 -8.80 -50.29 19.92
C ILE A 287 -9.93 -49.73 19.04
N LEU A 288 -10.08 -50.25 17.81
CA LEU A 288 -11.02 -49.74 16.82
C LEU A 288 -12.49 -50.03 17.19
N SER A 289 -12.79 -51.17 17.83
CA SER A 289 -14.15 -51.44 18.34
C SER A 289 -14.56 -50.50 19.48
N SER A 290 -13.59 -49.93 20.21
CA SER A 290 -13.84 -49.17 21.44
C SER A 290 -14.54 -47.84 21.19
N SER A 291 -15.68 -47.63 21.86
CA SER A 291 -16.39 -46.34 21.82
C SER A 291 -15.59 -45.16 22.39
N ARG A 292 -14.55 -45.40 23.20
CA ARG A 292 -13.67 -44.35 23.73
C ARG A 292 -12.74 -43.79 22.64
N PHE A 293 -12.17 -44.64 21.78
CA PHE A 293 -11.31 -44.21 20.68
C PHE A 293 -12.04 -43.25 19.72
N TRP A 294 -13.26 -43.58 19.31
CA TRP A 294 -14.05 -42.74 18.40
C TRP A 294 -14.57 -41.44 19.02
N LYS A 295 -14.61 -41.32 20.35
CA LYS A 295 -14.95 -40.05 21.02
C LYS A 295 -13.84 -39.00 20.90
N LEU A 296 -12.61 -39.42 20.61
CA LEU A 296 -11.45 -38.52 20.48
C LEU A 296 -11.59 -37.52 19.32
N ALA A 297 -12.36 -37.87 18.28
CA ALA A 297 -12.75 -36.96 17.20
C ALA A 297 -13.46 -35.68 17.69
N LYS A 298 -14.03 -35.71 18.90
CA LYS A 298 -14.76 -34.59 19.54
C LYS A 298 -14.16 -34.21 20.90
N HIS A 299 -12.89 -34.52 21.16
CA HIS A 299 -12.21 -34.05 22.38
C HIS A 299 -12.02 -32.54 22.33
N ASP A 300 -12.07 -31.87 23.48
CA ASP A 300 -11.85 -30.41 23.57
C ASP A 300 -10.39 -30.00 23.28
N SER A 301 -9.48 -30.98 23.22
CA SER A 301 -8.04 -30.78 23.06
C SER A 301 -7.64 -30.99 21.59
N LEU A 302 -7.27 -29.90 20.92
CA LEU A 302 -6.88 -29.92 19.51
C LEU A 302 -5.74 -30.92 19.20
N PRO A 303 -4.65 -31.05 20.00
CA PRO A 303 -3.60 -32.04 19.75
C PRO A 303 -4.12 -33.48 19.70
N ILE A 304 -5.10 -33.83 20.54
CA ILE A 304 -5.73 -35.16 20.55
C ILE A 304 -6.55 -35.37 19.28
N LYS A 305 -7.41 -34.41 18.90
CA LYS A 305 -8.19 -34.51 17.65
C LYS A 305 -7.26 -34.67 16.44
N THR A 306 -6.22 -33.84 16.33
CA THR A 306 -5.25 -33.87 15.22
C THR A 306 -4.48 -35.19 15.18
N ALA A 307 -4.05 -35.72 16.33
CA ALA A 307 -3.39 -37.03 16.38
C ALA A 307 -4.34 -38.18 16.01
N PHE A 308 -5.62 -38.11 16.41
CA PHE A 308 -6.65 -39.08 16.05
C PHE A 308 -6.90 -39.15 14.53
N PHE A 309 -7.05 -38.02 13.85
CA PHE A 309 -7.24 -38.02 12.39
C PHE A 309 -5.99 -38.53 11.64
N ASN A 310 -4.78 -38.16 12.09
CA ASN A 310 -3.54 -38.73 11.56
C ASN A 310 -3.46 -40.26 11.69
N VAL A 311 -3.95 -40.83 12.80
CA VAL A 311 -4.07 -42.29 12.97
C VAL A 311 -5.00 -42.88 11.91
N LEU A 312 -6.19 -42.29 11.69
CA LEU A 312 -7.12 -42.78 10.67
C LEU A 312 -6.51 -42.72 9.26
N THR A 313 -5.87 -41.62 8.89
CA THR A 313 -5.15 -41.48 7.60
C THR A 313 -4.11 -42.59 7.44
N SER A 314 -3.25 -42.79 8.43
CA SER A 314 -2.19 -43.80 8.36
C SER A 314 -2.71 -45.24 8.30
N ILE A 315 -3.86 -45.54 8.91
CA ILE A 315 -4.51 -46.85 8.75
C ILE A 315 -5.05 -46.99 7.31
N MET A 316 -5.73 -45.99 6.75
CA MET A 316 -6.22 -46.03 5.37
C MET A 316 -5.09 -46.10 4.34
N GLU A 317 -3.93 -45.51 4.62
CA GLU A 317 -2.75 -45.56 3.74
C GLU A 317 -2.00 -46.90 3.82
N ASN A 318 -1.79 -47.44 5.03
CA ASN A 318 -0.80 -48.49 5.31
C ASN A 318 -1.38 -49.78 5.91
N ALA A 319 -2.67 -49.85 6.24
CA ALA A 319 -3.29 -50.98 6.93
C ALA A 319 -4.83 -51.06 6.71
N GLU A 320 -5.30 -50.85 5.47
CA GLU A 320 -6.73 -50.68 5.14
C GLU A 320 -7.64 -51.82 5.66
N LYS A 321 -7.14 -53.05 5.65
CA LYS A 321 -7.80 -54.27 6.15
C LYS A 321 -8.34 -54.13 7.58
N LEU A 322 -7.67 -53.35 8.44
CA LEU A 322 -8.14 -53.05 9.81
C LEU A 322 -9.49 -52.30 9.85
N LEU A 323 -9.88 -51.68 8.74
CA LEU A 323 -11.08 -50.87 8.67
C LEU A 323 -12.27 -51.61 8.04
N GLU A 324 -12.14 -52.85 7.57
CA GLU A 324 -13.25 -53.58 6.91
C GLU A 324 -14.54 -53.56 7.75
N ASN A 325 -14.42 -53.84 9.05
CA ASN A 325 -15.55 -53.88 10.00
C ASN A 325 -16.01 -52.49 10.48
N GLU A 326 -15.12 -51.49 10.48
CA GLU A 326 -15.37 -50.14 11.02
C GLU A 326 -15.44 -49.04 9.92
N LYS A 327 -15.47 -49.47 8.65
CA LYS A 327 -15.48 -48.64 7.43
C LYS A 327 -16.52 -47.54 7.45
N LYS A 328 -17.77 -47.92 7.75
CA LYS A 328 -18.91 -47.01 7.89
C LYS A 328 -18.67 -45.95 8.96
N ARG A 329 -18.10 -46.35 10.10
CA ARG A 329 -17.83 -45.47 11.24
C ARG A 329 -16.69 -44.51 10.93
N THR A 330 -15.63 -45.00 10.29
CA THR A 330 -14.48 -44.23 9.80
C THR A 330 -14.92 -43.10 8.88
N VAL A 331 -15.61 -43.44 7.77
CA VAL A 331 -16.09 -42.44 6.81
C VAL A 331 -17.10 -41.48 7.46
N THR A 332 -18.03 -41.98 8.28
CA THR A 332 -19.00 -41.13 8.99
C THR A 332 -18.32 -40.13 9.93
N THR A 333 -17.29 -40.55 10.69
CA THR A 333 -16.55 -39.67 11.60
C THR A 333 -15.80 -38.58 10.83
N ILE A 334 -15.09 -38.93 9.76
CA ILE A 334 -14.34 -37.97 8.93
C ILE A 334 -15.31 -36.97 8.25
N MET A 335 -16.36 -37.47 7.61
CA MET A 335 -17.35 -36.62 6.92
C MET A 335 -18.14 -35.73 7.89
N ASN A 336 -18.29 -36.14 9.16
CA ASN A 336 -18.92 -35.31 10.19
C ASN A 336 -18.06 -34.10 10.63
N SER A 337 -16.78 -34.05 10.27
CA SER A 337 -15.86 -32.95 10.62
C SER A 337 -15.51 -32.02 9.45
N LEU A 338 -16.17 -32.14 8.29
CA LEU A 338 -15.94 -31.28 7.11
C LEU A 338 -16.18 -29.78 7.32
N ASP A 339 -16.93 -29.44 8.36
CA ASP A 339 -17.30 -28.09 8.81
C ASP A 339 -16.55 -27.68 10.10
N GLU A 340 -15.46 -28.37 10.43
CA GLU A 340 -14.52 -27.95 11.49
C GLU A 340 -13.91 -26.58 11.13
N SER A 341 -13.92 -25.65 12.08
CA SER A 341 -13.51 -24.26 11.87
C SER A 341 -12.08 -23.96 12.32
N GLU A 342 -11.49 -24.86 13.10
CA GLU A 342 -10.21 -24.64 13.76
C GLU A 342 -9.01 -24.81 12.79
N PRO A 343 -8.20 -23.75 12.55
CA PRO A 343 -7.12 -23.78 11.55
C PRO A 343 -6.08 -24.88 11.80
N ALA A 344 -5.83 -25.24 13.05
CA ALA A 344 -4.79 -26.18 13.47
C ALA A 344 -5.10 -27.67 13.19
N ILE A 345 -6.34 -27.98 12.79
CA ILE A 345 -6.82 -29.35 12.51
C ILE A 345 -7.35 -29.50 11.08
N LEU A 346 -7.80 -28.40 10.46
CA LEU A 346 -8.40 -28.38 9.13
C LEU A 346 -7.60 -29.15 8.06
N SER A 347 -6.28 -28.94 7.97
CA SER A 347 -5.44 -29.64 6.98
C SER A 347 -5.54 -31.17 7.11
N VAL A 348 -5.45 -31.69 8.34
CA VAL A 348 -5.46 -33.12 8.63
C VAL A 348 -6.84 -33.74 8.42
N VAL A 349 -7.92 -33.00 8.68
CA VAL A 349 -9.30 -33.47 8.41
C VAL A 349 -9.56 -33.55 6.91
N TRP A 350 -9.12 -32.55 6.13
CA TRP A 350 -9.26 -32.58 4.67
C TRP A 350 -8.34 -33.62 4.02
N GLU A 351 -7.12 -33.82 4.53
CA GLU A 351 -6.24 -34.93 4.15
C GLU A 351 -6.89 -36.29 4.44
N SER A 352 -7.45 -36.49 5.65
CA SER A 352 -8.19 -37.70 6.01
C SER A 352 -9.38 -37.94 5.08
N MET A 353 -10.11 -36.89 4.69
CA MET A 353 -11.22 -37.02 3.76
C MET A 353 -10.75 -37.40 2.36
N LEU A 354 -9.73 -36.74 1.81
CA LEU A 354 -9.21 -37.08 0.50
C LEU A 354 -8.69 -38.52 0.47
N THR A 355 -7.95 -38.95 1.50
CA THR A 355 -7.49 -40.34 1.66
C THR A 355 -8.68 -41.30 1.73
N ALA A 356 -9.72 -41.00 2.51
CA ALA A 356 -10.93 -41.83 2.57
C ALA A 356 -11.63 -41.95 1.20
N THR A 357 -11.78 -40.84 0.47
CA THR A 357 -12.45 -40.84 -0.85
C THR A 357 -11.65 -41.50 -1.99
N THR A 358 -10.34 -41.67 -1.81
CA THR A 358 -9.42 -42.24 -2.82
C THR A 358 -9.03 -43.69 -2.52
N LYS A 359 -8.99 -44.10 -1.25
CA LYS A 359 -8.74 -45.50 -0.84
C LYS A 359 -10.00 -46.35 -0.81
N ILE A 360 -11.13 -45.77 -0.37
CA ILE A 360 -12.36 -46.51 -0.14
C ILE A 360 -13.35 -46.25 -1.30
N ASP A 361 -13.33 -47.07 -2.36
CA ASP A 361 -14.09 -46.82 -3.59
C ASP A 361 -15.60 -46.56 -3.40
N ASP A 362 -16.23 -47.34 -2.51
CA ASP A 362 -17.64 -47.35 -2.14
C ASP A 362 -17.96 -46.48 -0.92
N TRP A 363 -17.08 -45.54 -0.54
CA TRP A 363 -17.27 -44.65 0.62
C TRP A 363 -18.63 -43.93 0.61
N HIS A 364 -19.12 -43.60 -0.58
CA HIS A 364 -20.35 -42.89 -0.85
C HIS A 364 -21.62 -43.72 -0.56
N LEU A 365 -21.50 -45.04 -0.45
CA LEU A 365 -22.59 -45.95 -0.07
C LEU A 365 -22.69 -46.16 1.45
N VAL A 366 -21.58 -46.03 2.19
CA VAL A 366 -21.57 -46.25 3.64
C VAL A 366 -21.98 -45.02 4.45
N VAL A 367 -21.95 -43.83 3.86
CA VAL A 367 -22.30 -42.54 4.50
C VAL A 367 -23.49 -41.87 3.82
N ASN A 368 -24.32 -41.13 4.57
CA ASN A 368 -25.47 -40.44 3.99
C ASN A 368 -25.05 -39.10 3.34
N ILE A 369 -24.89 -39.11 2.01
CA ILE A 369 -24.51 -37.93 1.22
C ILE A 369 -25.45 -36.74 1.49
N ASN A 370 -26.77 -36.94 1.37
CA ASN A 370 -27.76 -35.86 1.45
C ASN A 370 -27.96 -35.29 2.86
N LYS A 371 -27.82 -36.11 3.92
CA LYS A 371 -28.08 -35.70 5.31
C LYS A 371 -26.83 -35.30 6.10
N LEU A 372 -25.64 -35.73 5.69
CA LEU A 372 -24.39 -35.46 6.40
C LEU A 372 -23.37 -34.69 5.55
N VAL A 373 -23.02 -35.23 4.38
CA VAL A 373 -21.88 -34.73 3.58
C VAL A 373 -22.20 -33.39 2.92
N LEU A 374 -23.28 -33.33 2.14
CA LEU A 374 -23.65 -32.12 1.41
C LEU A 374 -23.99 -30.94 2.35
N PRO A 375 -24.79 -31.08 3.43
CA PRO A 375 -25.09 -29.96 4.32
C PRO A 375 -23.84 -29.33 4.95
N LYS A 376 -22.85 -30.15 5.33
CA LYS A 376 -21.57 -29.68 5.89
C LYS A 376 -20.72 -28.98 4.83
N LEU A 377 -20.57 -29.58 3.65
CA LEU A 377 -19.90 -28.95 2.51
C LEU A 377 -20.52 -27.59 2.15
N TRP A 378 -21.86 -27.51 2.08
CA TRP A 378 -22.57 -26.27 1.80
C TRP A 378 -22.29 -25.20 2.85
N HIS A 379 -22.19 -25.57 4.12
CA HIS A 379 -21.78 -24.65 5.19
C HIS A 379 -20.34 -24.16 5.01
N THR A 380 -19.38 -25.04 4.75
CA THR A 380 -17.96 -24.69 4.53
C THR A 380 -17.78 -23.77 3.32
N LEU A 381 -18.55 -23.99 2.24
CA LEU A 381 -18.53 -23.13 1.06
C LEU A 381 -19.16 -21.75 1.33
N ARG A 382 -20.38 -21.67 1.88
CA ARG A 382 -21.04 -20.38 2.19
C ARG A 382 -20.28 -19.52 3.18
N SER A 383 -19.56 -20.15 4.11
CA SER A 383 -18.75 -19.46 5.12
C SER A 383 -17.36 -19.06 4.63
N GLY A 384 -17.06 -19.22 3.34
CA GLY A 384 -15.77 -18.83 2.76
C GLY A 384 -14.59 -19.58 3.38
N GLY A 385 -14.80 -20.84 3.81
CA GLY A 385 -13.79 -21.64 4.50
C GLY A 385 -13.38 -21.09 5.88
N GLN A 386 -14.18 -20.22 6.50
CA GLN A 386 -13.98 -19.72 7.87
C GLN A 386 -12.55 -19.18 8.13
N CYS A 387 -12.09 -18.28 7.25
CA CYS A 387 -10.74 -17.69 7.26
C CYS A 387 -9.58 -18.66 6.90
N CYS A 388 -9.91 -19.88 6.44
CA CYS A 388 -8.95 -20.93 6.06
C CYS A 388 -9.19 -21.45 4.63
N ALA A 389 -9.76 -20.64 3.73
CA ALA A 389 -9.99 -21.00 2.35
C ALA A 389 -8.68 -21.39 1.63
N SER A 390 -7.55 -20.75 1.94
CA SER A 390 -6.24 -21.13 1.40
C SER A 390 -5.80 -22.57 1.72
N THR A 391 -6.31 -23.15 2.81
CA THR A 391 -6.10 -24.57 3.16
C THR A 391 -7.21 -25.46 2.60
N VAL A 392 -8.46 -25.02 2.67
CA VAL A 392 -9.64 -25.85 2.36
C VAL A 392 -9.93 -25.94 0.86
N TYR A 393 -9.95 -24.80 0.16
CA TYR A 393 -10.46 -24.72 -1.20
C TYR A 393 -9.64 -25.50 -2.25
N PRO A 394 -8.30 -25.59 -2.17
CA PRO A 394 -7.52 -26.44 -3.07
C PRO A 394 -7.92 -27.93 -3.05
N ASN A 395 -8.52 -28.42 -1.97
CA ASN A 395 -8.98 -29.80 -1.83
C ASN A 395 -10.37 -30.04 -2.44
N LEU A 396 -11.08 -28.99 -2.87
CA LEU A 396 -12.43 -29.11 -3.43
C LEU A 396 -12.46 -29.80 -4.79
N LEU A 397 -11.50 -29.52 -5.69
CA LEU A 397 -11.47 -30.12 -7.02
C LEU A 397 -11.36 -31.66 -6.96
N PRO A 398 -10.43 -32.25 -6.18
CA PRO A 398 -10.43 -33.69 -5.91
C PRO A 398 -11.76 -34.22 -5.37
N PHE A 399 -12.45 -33.49 -4.48
CA PHE A 399 -13.76 -33.92 -3.97
C PHE A 399 -14.87 -33.84 -5.02
N VAL A 400 -14.91 -32.78 -5.83
CA VAL A 400 -15.86 -32.62 -6.95
C VAL A 400 -15.70 -33.72 -8.00
N SER A 401 -14.51 -34.32 -8.14
CA SER A 401 -14.31 -35.51 -8.99
C SER A 401 -15.15 -36.73 -8.57
N GLN A 402 -15.62 -36.77 -7.32
CA GLN A 402 -16.46 -37.86 -6.81
C GLN A 402 -17.97 -37.64 -7.06
N PHE A 403 -18.39 -36.45 -7.50
CA PHE A 403 -19.82 -36.12 -7.70
C PHE A 403 -20.55 -37.09 -8.63
N PRO A 404 -19.99 -37.57 -9.75
CA PRO A 404 -20.64 -38.56 -10.62
C PRO A 404 -20.93 -39.92 -9.94
N LYS A 405 -20.31 -40.21 -8.78
CA LYS A 405 -20.61 -41.40 -7.97
C LYS A 405 -21.85 -41.22 -7.09
N PHE A 406 -22.37 -40.01 -6.93
CA PHE A 406 -23.51 -39.74 -6.04
C PHE A 406 -24.82 -39.99 -6.78
N ASN A 407 -25.72 -40.75 -6.15
CA ASN A 407 -27.08 -40.96 -6.65
C ASN A 407 -27.98 -39.77 -6.30
N VAL A 408 -27.66 -38.61 -6.90
CA VAL A 408 -28.32 -37.31 -6.74
C VAL A 408 -28.39 -36.66 -8.12
N ASP A 409 -29.41 -35.85 -8.39
CA ASP A 409 -29.46 -35.08 -9.64
C ASP A 409 -28.20 -34.21 -9.79
N LEU A 410 -27.47 -34.40 -10.89
CA LEU A 410 -26.20 -33.71 -11.12
C LEU A 410 -26.40 -32.21 -11.38
N THR A 411 -27.52 -31.82 -12.00
CA THR A 411 -27.83 -30.41 -12.28
C THR A 411 -28.01 -29.65 -10.98
N ASP A 412 -28.86 -30.16 -10.08
CA ASP A 412 -29.08 -29.58 -8.76
C ASP A 412 -27.81 -29.66 -7.90
N LEU A 413 -27.03 -30.74 -7.97
CA LEU A 413 -25.80 -30.91 -7.20
C LEU A 413 -24.73 -29.86 -7.57
N TYR A 414 -24.42 -29.70 -8.87
CA TYR A 414 -23.46 -28.69 -9.31
C TYR A 414 -23.99 -27.27 -9.11
N THR A 415 -25.27 -27.02 -9.39
CA THR A 415 -25.91 -25.70 -9.19
C THR A 415 -25.84 -25.29 -7.72
N ASN A 416 -26.16 -26.19 -6.78
CA ASN A 416 -26.01 -25.93 -5.36
C ASN A 416 -24.54 -25.76 -4.93
N PHE A 417 -23.61 -26.53 -5.47
CA PHE A 417 -22.18 -26.36 -5.17
C PHE A 417 -21.69 -24.95 -5.52
N PHE A 418 -21.90 -24.49 -6.76
CA PHE A 418 -21.47 -23.17 -7.17
C PHE A 418 -22.29 -22.05 -6.51
N ASN A 419 -23.59 -22.22 -6.24
CA ASN A 419 -24.39 -21.26 -5.46
C ASN A 419 -23.79 -21.02 -4.06
N ASN A 420 -23.44 -22.09 -3.34
CA ASN A 420 -22.85 -21.98 -2.00
C ASN A 420 -21.43 -21.39 -2.06
N MET A 421 -20.63 -21.77 -3.07
CA MET A 421 -19.29 -21.22 -3.30
C MET A 421 -19.33 -19.72 -3.63
N ARG A 422 -20.34 -19.26 -4.38
CA ARG A 422 -20.53 -17.83 -4.69
C ARG A 422 -20.88 -16.99 -3.47
N GLN A 423 -21.70 -17.51 -2.56
CA GLN A 423 -21.94 -16.83 -1.27
C GLN A 423 -20.64 -16.69 -0.46
N GLY A 424 -19.71 -17.64 -0.58
CA GLY A 424 -18.36 -17.56 -0.02
C GLY A 424 -17.54 -16.36 -0.48
N PHE A 425 -17.71 -15.88 -1.73
CA PHE A 425 -17.04 -14.67 -2.22
C PHE A 425 -17.50 -13.38 -1.49
N SER A 426 -18.73 -13.37 -0.97
CA SER A 426 -19.29 -12.22 -0.23
C SER A 426 -18.86 -12.18 1.25
N VAL A 427 -18.07 -13.16 1.72
CA VAL A 427 -17.66 -13.23 3.12
C VAL A 427 -16.50 -12.27 3.39
N LYS A 428 -16.65 -11.41 4.40
CA LYS A 428 -15.68 -10.35 4.74
C LYS A 428 -14.25 -10.85 4.92
N SER A 429 -14.03 -12.02 5.52
CA SER A 429 -12.68 -12.57 5.72
C SER A 429 -11.99 -12.97 4.41
N VAL A 430 -12.76 -13.43 3.41
CA VAL A 430 -12.27 -13.69 2.05
C VAL A 430 -11.92 -12.37 1.38
N GLN A 431 -12.85 -11.41 1.36
CA GLN A 431 -12.67 -10.11 0.70
C GLN A 431 -11.51 -9.26 1.26
N MET A 432 -11.25 -9.37 2.56
CA MET A 432 -10.16 -8.64 3.23
C MET A 432 -8.77 -9.28 3.04
N SER A 433 -8.67 -10.51 2.50
CA SER A 433 -7.40 -11.21 2.35
C SER A 433 -7.14 -11.67 0.91
N ARG A 434 -6.00 -11.24 0.37
CA ARG A 434 -5.53 -11.62 -0.97
C ARG A 434 -5.31 -13.13 -1.13
N SER A 435 -4.81 -13.83 -0.10
CA SER A 435 -4.59 -15.28 -0.17
C SER A 435 -5.91 -16.05 -0.22
N GLU A 436 -6.87 -15.63 0.59
CA GLU A 436 -8.18 -16.27 0.68
C GLU A 436 -8.98 -16.01 -0.59
N THR A 437 -9.08 -14.74 -1.03
CA THR A 437 -9.69 -14.37 -2.32
C THR A 437 -9.10 -15.19 -3.47
N LEU A 438 -7.77 -15.27 -3.59
CA LEU A 438 -7.12 -16.02 -4.67
C LEU A 438 -7.43 -17.52 -4.60
N ALA A 439 -7.44 -18.12 -3.40
CA ALA A 439 -7.75 -19.54 -3.22
C ALA A 439 -9.20 -19.86 -3.59
N VAL A 440 -10.16 -19.02 -3.18
CA VAL A 440 -11.58 -19.14 -3.53
C VAL A 440 -11.77 -19.00 -5.04
N THR A 441 -11.22 -17.94 -5.64
CA THR A 441 -11.31 -17.68 -7.10
C THR A 441 -10.70 -18.80 -7.93
N THR A 442 -9.46 -19.22 -7.62
CA THR A 442 -8.76 -20.26 -8.38
C THR A 442 -9.54 -21.57 -8.32
N SER A 443 -9.99 -21.96 -7.13
CA SER A 443 -10.71 -23.23 -6.94
C SER A 443 -12.10 -23.20 -7.56
N PHE A 444 -12.79 -22.04 -7.58
CA PHE A 444 -14.06 -21.86 -8.29
C PHE A 444 -13.88 -22.11 -9.79
N ILE A 445 -12.87 -21.49 -10.41
CA ILE A 445 -12.59 -21.62 -11.84
C ILE A 445 -12.09 -23.04 -12.19
N GLU A 446 -11.24 -23.65 -11.38
CA GLU A 446 -10.76 -25.02 -11.60
C GLU A 446 -11.89 -26.05 -11.42
N CYS A 447 -12.74 -25.92 -10.40
CA CYS A 447 -13.93 -26.76 -10.24
C CYS A 447 -14.93 -26.56 -11.40
N LEU A 448 -15.21 -25.32 -11.80
CA LEU A 448 -16.13 -25.01 -12.90
C LEU A 448 -15.64 -25.61 -14.22
N ARG A 449 -14.34 -25.46 -14.52
CA ARG A 449 -13.70 -26.05 -15.70
C ARG A 449 -13.82 -27.57 -15.70
N TYR A 450 -13.59 -28.22 -14.56
CA TYR A 450 -13.72 -29.67 -14.43
C TYR A 450 -15.16 -30.15 -14.57
N SER A 451 -16.11 -29.48 -13.91
CA SER A 451 -17.54 -29.81 -13.98
C SER A 451 -18.08 -29.69 -15.41
N ILE A 452 -17.65 -28.67 -16.17
CA ILE A 452 -17.99 -28.55 -17.59
C ILE A 452 -17.27 -29.61 -18.44
N LEU A 453 -16.01 -29.93 -18.17
CA LEU A 453 -15.23 -30.94 -18.90
C LEU A 453 -15.85 -32.34 -18.81
N ILE A 454 -16.26 -32.77 -17.61
CA ILE A 454 -16.82 -34.12 -17.40
C ILE A 454 -18.29 -34.24 -17.85
N ASN A 455 -19.01 -33.12 -17.98
CA ASN A 455 -20.39 -33.07 -18.46
C ASN A 455 -20.52 -32.50 -19.89
N THR A 456 -19.48 -32.62 -20.72
CA THR A 456 -19.42 -32.04 -22.08
C THR A 456 -20.52 -32.52 -23.05
N GLU A 457 -21.17 -33.65 -22.75
CA GLU A 457 -22.33 -34.14 -23.50
C GLU A 457 -23.65 -33.48 -23.06
N SER A 458 -23.74 -33.00 -21.81
CA SER A 458 -24.90 -32.27 -21.29
C SER A 458 -24.73 -30.77 -21.55
N VAL A 459 -25.09 -30.36 -22.78
CA VAL A 459 -24.98 -28.97 -23.22
C VAL A 459 -25.83 -28.04 -22.34
N ASP A 460 -27.05 -28.46 -21.97
CA ASP A 460 -27.95 -27.69 -21.09
C ASP A 460 -27.33 -27.40 -19.71
N LEU A 461 -26.68 -28.40 -19.09
CA LEU A 461 -25.97 -28.22 -17.82
C LEU A 461 -24.78 -27.28 -17.98
N CYS A 462 -23.99 -27.44 -19.04
CA CYS A 462 -22.86 -26.55 -19.34
C CYS A 462 -23.32 -25.09 -19.49
N ILE A 463 -24.36 -24.85 -20.30
CA ILE A 463 -24.96 -23.53 -20.52
C ILE A 463 -25.54 -22.97 -19.21
N ARG A 464 -26.21 -23.79 -18.39
CA ARG A 464 -26.71 -23.37 -17.08
C ARG A 464 -25.58 -22.93 -16.15
N LEU A 465 -24.48 -23.69 -16.07
CA LEU A 465 -23.32 -23.31 -15.25
C LEU A 465 -22.68 -22.00 -15.73
N LEU A 466 -22.62 -21.76 -17.04
CA LEU A 466 -22.20 -20.47 -17.58
C LEU A 466 -23.15 -19.34 -17.16
N LYS A 467 -24.44 -19.43 -17.52
CA LYS A 467 -25.45 -18.38 -17.32
C LYS A 467 -25.74 -18.10 -15.85
N GLU A 468 -25.96 -19.14 -15.04
CA GLU A 468 -26.42 -18.98 -13.66
C GLU A 468 -25.28 -18.82 -12.66
N GLN A 469 -24.06 -19.31 -12.96
CA GLN A 469 -22.93 -19.32 -12.02
C GLN A 469 -21.78 -18.39 -12.44
N LEU A 470 -21.27 -18.51 -13.66
CA LEU A 470 -20.12 -17.71 -14.11
C LEU A 470 -20.50 -16.25 -14.41
N MET A 471 -21.58 -16.02 -15.18
CA MET A 471 -21.98 -14.67 -15.58
C MET A 471 -22.30 -13.74 -14.39
N PRO A 472 -22.95 -14.18 -13.29
CA PRO A 472 -23.16 -13.30 -12.15
C PRO A 472 -21.88 -13.01 -11.36
N VAL A 473 -20.84 -13.86 -11.43
CA VAL A 473 -19.51 -13.53 -10.85
C VAL A 473 -18.83 -12.45 -11.68
N ILE A 474 -18.95 -12.52 -13.01
CA ILE A 474 -18.49 -11.47 -13.93
C ILE A 474 -19.23 -10.16 -13.62
N GLU A 475 -20.56 -10.21 -13.51
CA GLU A 475 -21.41 -9.07 -13.12
C GLU A 475 -20.97 -8.45 -11.78
N THR A 476 -20.84 -9.23 -10.70
CA THR A 476 -20.38 -8.69 -9.40
C THR A 476 -18.98 -8.06 -9.49
N CYS A 477 -18.05 -8.63 -10.28
CA CYS A 477 -16.72 -8.05 -10.49
C CYS A 477 -16.74 -6.76 -11.34
N MET A 478 -17.79 -6.55 -12.12
CA MET A 478 -17.99 -5.37 -12.96
C MET A 478 -18.76 -4.26 -12.23
N MET A 479 -19.66 -4.62 -11.31
CA MET A 479 -20.49 -3.68 -10.54
C MET A 479 -19.84 -3.21 -9.22
N ASP A 480 -19.16 -4.09 -8.47
CA ASP A 480 -18.61 -3.74 -7.14
C ASP A 480 -17.08 -3.50 -7.19
N SER A 481 -16.61 -2.48 -6.48
CA SER A 481 -15.18 -2.09 -6.34
C SER A 481 -14.34 -3.05 -5.47
N THR A 482 -14.59 -4.35 -5.55
CA THR A 482 -13.94 -5.37 -4.72
C THR A 482 -12.53 -5.74 -5.19
N PHE A 483 -11.68 -6.16 -4.25
CA PHE A 483 -10.32 -6.66 -4.50
C PHE A 483 -10.29 -7.95 -5.36
N MET A 484 -11.45 -8.60 -5.57
CA MET A 484 -11.56 -9.84 -6.34
C MET A 484 -11.31 -9.66 -7.84
N LYS A 485 -11.68 -8.50 -8.42
CA LYS A 485 -11.72 -8.31 -9.87
C LYS A 485 -10.42 -8.69 -10.59
N GLN A 486 -9.28 -8.29 -10.03
CA GLN A 486 -7.95 -8.57 -10.58
C GLN A 486 -7.60 -10.07 -10.61
N CYS A 487 -8.10 -10.87 -9.66
CA CYS A 487 -7.86 -12.31 -9.66
C CYS A 487 -8.90 -13.04 -10.54
N CYS A 488 -10.16 -12.60 -10.48
CA CYS A 488 -11.26 -13.19 -11.25
C CYS A 488 -11.08 -12.99 -12.76
N PHE A 489 -10.84 -11.77 -13.24
CA PHE A 489 -10.72 -11.49 -14.68
C PHE A 489 -9.59 -12.27 -15.35
N VAL A 490 -8.45 -12.47 -14.67
CA VAL A 490 -7.33 -13.27 -15.17
C VAL A 490 -7.74 -14.74 -15.35
N GLU A 491 -8.26 -15.38 -14.30
CA GLU A 491 -8.60 -16.81 -14.37
C GLU A 491 -9.83 -17.09 -15.26
N ILE A 492 -10.80 -16.17 -15.31
CA ILE A 492 -11.93 -16.23 -16.26
C ILE A 492 -11.42 -16.09 -17.70
N THR A 493 -10.51 -15.16 -17.99
CA THR A 493 -9.90 -15.01 -19.32
C THR A 493 -9.21 -16.31 -19.76
N HIS A 494 -8.45 -16.95 -18.88
CA HIS A 494 -7.83 -18.24 -19.18
C HIS A 494 -8.85 -19.35 -19.43
N LEU A 495 -9.99 -19.35 -18.74
CA LEU A 495 -11.08 -20.30 -18.94
C LEU A 495 -11.75 -20.11 -20.31
N ILE A 496 -12.17 -18.89 -20.64
CA ILE A 496 -12.84 -18.56 -21.91
C ILE A 496 -11.91 -18.86 -23.10
N ARG A 497 -10.65 -18.41 -23.05
CA ARG A 497 -9.67 -18.72 -24.12
C ARG A 497 -9.34 -20.21 -24.22
N TYR A 498 -9.41 -20.96 -23.11
CA TYR A 498 -9.27 -22.41 -23.16
C TYR A 498 -10.48 -23.07 -23.87
N TRP A 499 -11.71 -22.62 -23.61
CA TRP A 499 -12.88 -23.10 -24.34
C TRP A 499 -12.79 -22.77 -25.83
N SER A 500 -12.50 -21.51 -26.18
CA SER A 500 -12.39 -21.09 -27.59
C SER A 500 -11.33 -21.90 -28.36
N LYS A 501 -10.12 -22.02 -27.83
CA LYS A 501 -9.03 -22.80 -28.47
C LYS A 501 -9.36 -24.28 -28.67
N ASN A 502 -10.30 -24.83 -27.91
CA ASN A 502 -10.68 -26.25 -27.96
C ASN A 502 -12.07 -26.50 -28.57
N ARG A 503 -12.79 -25.47 -29.02
CA ARG A 503 -14.19 -25.59 -29.50
C ARG A 503 -14.36 -26.41 -30.78
N THR A 504 -13.29 -26.59 -31.56
CA THR A 504 -13.25 -27.44 -32.76
C THR A 504 -12.94 -28.92 -32.47
N ASN A 505 -12.71 -29.29 -31.20
CA ASN A 505 -12.41 -30.66 -30.81
C ASN A 505 -13.71 -31.43 -30.56
N GLU A 506 -13.97 -32.48 -31.35
CA GLU A 506 -15.17 -33.32 -31.27
C GLU A 506 -15.45 -33.92 -29.88
N LYS A 507 -14.41 -34.02 -29.03
CA LYS A 507 -14.55 -34.49 -27.64
C LYS A 507 -15.21 -33.46 -26.70
N TYR A 508 -15.34 -32.20 -27.10
CA TYR A 508 -15.82 -31.10 -26.25
C TYR A 508 -17.03 -30.39 -26.87
N LYS A 509 -18.05 -31.17 -27.23
CA LYS A 509 -19.25 -30.71 -27.98
C LYS A 509 -19.91 -29.44 -27.42
N SER A 510 -19.99 -29.31 -26.10
CA SER A 510 -20.57 -28.12 -25.46
C SER A 510 -19.78 -26.82 -25.64
N TYR A 511 -18.51 -26.85 -26.05
CA TYR A 511 -17.64 -25.66 -26.06
C TYR A 511 -18.03 -24.65 -27.15
N VAL A 512 -18.63 -25.09 -28.26
CA VAL A 512 -19.16 -24.17 -29.29
C VAL A 512 -20.33 -23.36 -28.71
N SER A 513 -21.35 -24.04 -28.20
CA SER A 513 -22.54 -23.41 -27.61
C SER A 513 -22.21 -22.59 -26.35
N LEU A 514 -21.19 -22.97 -25.58
CA LEU A 514 -20.68 -22.16 -24.47
C LEU A 514 -20.07 -20.83 -24.95
N MET A 515 -19.30 -20.82 -26.04
CA MET A 515 -18.72 -19.59 -26.59
C MET A 515 -19.81 -18.70 -27.20
N GLU A 516 -20.76 -19.26 -27.94
CA GLU A 516 -21.92 -18.54 -28.49
C GLU A 516 -22.74 -17.90 -27.36
N GLN A 517 -23.09 -18.67 -26.33
CA GLN A 517 -23.85 -18.15 -25.19
C GLN A 517 -23.04 -17.13 -24.38
N PHE A 518 -21.73 -17.30 -24.22
CA PHE A 518 -20.88 -16.36 -23.48
C PHE A 518 -20.94 -14.96 -24.11
N TRP A 519 -20.82 -14.85 -25.43
CA TRP A 519 -20.91 -13.56 -26.12
C TRP A 519 -22.32 -12.94 -26.02
N ILE A 520 -23.38 -13.76 -26.05
CA ILE A 520 -24.77 -13.28 -25.85
C ILE A 520 -24.98 -12.74 -24.43
N GLU A 521 -24.56 -13.47 -23.39
CA GLU A 521 -24.70 -13.00 -22.01
C GLU A 521 -23.81 -11.79 -21.71
N LEU A 522 -22.62 -11.72 -22.32
CA LEU A 522 -21.74 -10.56 -22.19
C LEU A 522 -22.38 -9.31 -22.83
N LEU A 523 -23.01 -9.44 -23.99
CA LEU A 523 -23.79 -8.38 -24.63
C LEU A 523 -24.90 -7.89 -23.69
N LEU A 524 -25.75 -8.81 -23.21
CA LEU A 524 -26.87 -8.48 -22.30
C LEU A 524 -26.38 -7.83 -21.00
N LEU A 525 -25.22 -8.23 -20.48
CA LEU A 525 -24.63 -7.62 -19.29
C LEU A 525 -24.14 -6.18 -19.56
N PHE A 526 -23.49 -5.95 -20.71
CA PHE A 526 -23.09 -4.60 -21.13
C PHE A 526 -24.31 -3.71 -21.42
N GLU A 527 -25.34 -4.21 -22.10
CA GLU A 527 -26.61 -3.49 -22.30
C GLU A 527 -27.29 -3.15 -20.97
N LYS A 528 -27.33 -4.09 -20.01
CA LYS A 528 -27.86 -3.87 -18.67
C LYS A 528 -27.07 -2.80 -17.91
N TYR A 529 -25.74 -2.82 -17.99
CA TYR A 529 -24.88 -1.79 -17.40
C TYR A 529 -25.10 -0.42 -18.05
N MET A 530 -25.08 -0.34 -19.38
CA MET A 530 -25.35 0.90 -20.13
C MET A 530 -26.75 1.46 -19.84
N ASN A 531 -27.75 0.61 -19.58
CA ASN A 531 -29.06 1.04 -19.13
C ASN A 531 -29.09 1.51 -17.67
N MET A 532 -28.24 0.97 -16.78
CA MET A 532 -28.07 1.48 -15.42
C MET A 532 -27.38 2.86 -15.40
N LEU A 533 -26.34 3.05 -16.25
CA LEU A 533 -25.63 4.33 -16.41
C LEU A 533 -26.57 5.50 -16.77
N LYS A 534 -27.74 5.23 -17.35
CA LYS A 534 -28.74 6.26 -17.69
C LYS A 534 -29.36 6.94 -16.47
N GLY A 535 -29.28 6.34 -15.27
CA GLY A 535 -30.01 6.79 -14.08
C GLY A 535 -29.19 7.43 -12.95
N ILE A 536 -27.84 7.49 -13.04
CA ILE A 536 -26.97 7.94 -11.94
C ILE A 536 -25.98 9.01 -12.43
N THR A 537 -25.78 10.06 -11.64
CA THR A 537 -24.71 11.05 -11.81
C THR A 537 -23.42 10.48 -11.20
N TYR A 538 -22.28 10.48 -11.90
CA TYR A 538 -21.09 9.64 -11.60
C TYR A 538 -19.86 10.33 -10.95
N THR A 539 -19.17 9.61 -10.06
CA THR A 539 -17.77 9.86 -9.62
C THR A 539 -16.79 9.13 -10.53
N ALA A 540 -15.53 9.55 -10.50
CA ALA A 540 -14.47 9.01 -11.38
C ALA A 540 -14.04 7.54 -11.09
N ASP A 541 -14.33 6.99 -9.91
CA ASP A 541 -13.66 5.77 -9.40
C ASP A 541 -14.33 4.43 -9.81
N GLU A 542 -15.49 4.46 -10.48
CA GLU A 542 -16.28 3.26 -10.84
C GLU A 542 -16.11 2.81 -12.32
N LYS A 543 -15.37 3.55 -13.15
CA LYS A 543 -15.47 3.44 -14.62
C LYS A 543 -14.66 2.32 -15.29
N ASP A 544 -13.64 1.77 -14.65
CA ASP A 544 -12.62 0.99 -15.39
C ASP A 544 -12.84 -0.52 -15.44
N SER A 545 -13.66 -1.13 -14.57
CA SER A 545 -13.73 -2.59 -14.42
C SER A 545 -14.21 -3.33 -15.69
N HIS A 546 -15.07 -2.70 -16.49
CA HIS A 546 -15.58 -3.24 -17.76
C HIS A 546 -14.47 -3.32 -18.82
N ILE A 547 -13.66 -2.27 -18.90
CA ILE A 547 -12.53 -2.15 -19.83
C ILE A 547 -11.39 -3.03 -19.35
N GLU A 548 -11.11 -3.08 -18.05
CA GLU A 548 -10.15 -4.00 -17.43
C GLU A 548 -10.48 -5.46 -17.81
N PHE A 549 -11.77 -5.86 -17.82
CA PHE A 549 -12.16 -7.19 -18.29
C PHE A 549 -11.92 -7.38 -19.80
N LEU A 550 -12.34 -6.45 -20.66
CA LEU A 550 -12.11 -6.53 -22.11
C LEU A 550 -10.61 -6.52 -22.48
N LEU A 551 -9.79 -5.75 -21.77
CA LEU A 551 -8.34 -5.71 -21.95
C LEU A 551 -7.66 -7.01 -21.49
N ASN A 552 -8.13 -7.65 -20.42
CA ASN A 552 -7.70 -8.99 -20.05
C ASN A 552 -8.14 -10.02 -21.11
N LEU A 553 -9.39 -9.98 -21.58
CA LEU A 553 -9.86 -10.84 -22.67
C LEU A 553 -9.00 -10.68 -23.93
N LYS A 554 -8.54 -9.46 -24.25
CA LYS A 554 -7.66 -9.16 -25.38
C LYS A 554 -6.19 -9.59 -25.17
N ASN A 555 -5.62 -9.35 -23.99
CA ASN A 555 -4.21 -9.56 -23.70
C ASN A 555 -4.08 -10.58 -22.56
N ILE A 556 -3.63 -11.80 -22.86
CA ILE A 556 -3.51 -12.86 -21.85
C ILE A 556 -2.53 -12.41 -20.75
N PRO A 557 -2.97 -12.30 -19.49
CA PRO A 557 -2.08 -12.00 -18.39
C PRO A 557 -1.15 -13.18 -18.11
N ASP A 558 0.11 -12.92 -17.82
CA ASP A 558 1.11 -13.97 -17.61
C ASP A 558 0.77 -14.75 -16.32
N ARG A 559 0.57 -16.07 -16.40
CA ARG A 559 0.22 -16.88 -15.22
C ARG A 559 1.40 -16.87 -14.25
N THR A 560 1.28 -16.07 -13.19
CA THR A 560 2.20 -16.04 -12.04
C THR A 560 2.09 -17.29 -11.15
N ARG A 561 1.90 -18.47 -11.75
CA ARG A 561 2.22 -19.75 -11.11
C ARG A 561 3.72 -19.74 -10.81
N LYS A 562 4.08 -19.36 -9.58
CA LYS A 562 5.33 -19.80 -8.96
C LYS A 562 5.44 -21.29 -9.24
N LYS A 563 6.44 -21.69 -10.02
CA LYS A 563 6.76 -23.11 -10.23
C LYS A 563 7.21 -23.66 -8.89
N LEU A 564 6.26 -24.10 -8.06
CA LEU A 564 6.48 -24.99 -6.95
C LEU A 564 6.92 -26.33 -7.55
N LYS A 565 8.18 -26.37 -8.00
CA LYS A 565 8.90 -27.61 -8.24
C LYS A 565 9.08 -28.26 -6.88
N VAL A 566 8.11 -29.08 -6.49
CA VAL A 566 8.34 -30.13 -5.52
C VAL A 566 9.38 -31.04 -6.17
N LYS A 567 10.64 -30.85 -5.78
CA LYS A 567 11.69 -31.81 -6.07
C LYS A 567 11.59 -32.86 -4.97
N PHE A 568 11.10 -34.05 -5.32
CA PHE A 568 11.37 -35.21 -4.48
C PHE A 568 12.88 -35.45 -4.52
N SER A 569 13.50 -35.52 -3.34
CA SER A 569 14.90 -35.86 -3.19
C SER A 569 15.02 -37.37 -3.04
N ASP A 570 15.13 -38.10 -4.15
CA ASP A 570 15.56 -39.49 -4.10
C ASP A 570 17.04 -39.56 -3.64
N PRO A 571 17.41 -40.47 -2.73
CA PRO A 571 18.79 -40.60 -2.25
C PRO A 571 19.78 -41.19 -3.26
N SER A 572 19.34 -41.51 -4.47
CA SER A 572 20.13 -42.18 -5.50
C SER A 572 20.07 -41.42 -6.83
N ASP A 573 21.01 -40.49 -7.03
CA ASP A 573 21.59 -40.22 -8.36
C ASP A 573 22.84 -39.34 -8.25
N SER A 574 24.01 -39.99 -8.29
CA SER A 574 25.31 -39.35 -8.34
C SER A 574 25.90 -39.46 -9.75
N VAL A 575 25.40 -38.69 -10.71
CA VAL A 575 26.00 -38.57 -12.06
C VAL A 575 26.06 -37.11 -12.51
N THR A 576 27.27 -36.68 -12.86
CA THR A 576 27.60 -35.36 -13.42
C THR A 576 27.25 -35.30 -14.90
N ILE A 577 26.32 -34.43 -15.33
CA ILE A 577 26.16 -34.05 -16.75
C ILE A 577 26.00 -32.53 -16.88
N ASN A 578 26.59 -32.00 -17.96
CA ASN A 578 26.91 -30.59 -18.16
C ASN A 578 25.70 -29.66 -18.36
N THR A 579 25.86 -28.42 -17.89
CA THR A 579 25.07 -27.27 -18.32
C THR A 579 25.40 -26.89 -19.76
N ASN A 580 24.46 -27.00 -20.70
CA ASN A 580 24.26 -26.08 -21.83
C ASN A 580 23.07 -26.53 -22.71
N GLU A 581 21.88 -25.98 -22.47
CA GLU A 581 20.84 -25.87 -23.50
C GLU A 581 20.22 -24.47 -23.47
N PRO A 582 19.84 -23.91 -24.63
CA PRO A 582 19.39 -22.53 -24.72
C PRO A 582 17.99 -22.34 -24.14
N LYS A 583 17.73 -21.14 -23.62
CA LYS A 583 16.36 -20.70 -23.30
C LYS A 583 15.52 -20.69 -24.59
N VAL A 584 14.77 -21.75 -24.84
CA VAL A 584 13.71 -21.74 -25.85
C VAL A 584 12.72 -20.63 -25.47
N LYS A 585 12.71 -19.55 -26.26
CA LYS A 585 11.61 -18.59 -26.22
C LYS A 585 10.34 -19.35 -26.58
N VAL A 586 9.36 -19.35 -25.67
CA VAL A 586 8.01 -19.80 -26.03
C VAL A 586 7.45 -18.73 -26.98
N VAL A 587 7.54 -19.00 -28.27
CA VAL A 587 6.84 -18.22 -29.29
C VAL A 587 5.38 -18.62 -29.20
N ASP A 588 4.49 -17.66 -28.97
CA ASP A 588 3.05 -17.89 -28.93
C ASP A 588 2.52 -18.07 -30.36
N VAL A 589 2.70 -19.30 -30.88
CA VAL A 589 2.19 -19.70 -32.20
C VAL A 589 0.73 -20.13 -32.03
N TYR A 590 -0.15 -19.54 -32.84
CA TYR A 590 -1.62 -19.53 -32.72
C TYR A 590 -2.20 -18.59 -31.65
N ALA A 591 -2.16 -17.29 -31.97
CA ALA A 591 -3.24 -16.40 -31.59
C ALA A 591 -4.57 -16.97 -32.11
N ASP A 592 -5.58 -17.11 -31.25
CA ASP A 592 -6.91 -17.60 -31.63
C ASP A 592 -7.60 -16.55 -32.51
N THR A 593 -7.48 -16.72 -33.82
CA THR A 593 -7.97 -15.76 -34.82
C THR A 593 -9.48 -15.60 -34.78
N VAL A 594 -10.22 -16.65 -34.39
CA VAL A 594 -11.69 -16.61 -34.37
C VAL A 594 -12.19 -15.96 -33.08
N PHE A 595 -11.55 -16.24 -31.93
CA PHE A 595 -11.80 -15.47 -30.70
C PHE A 595 -11.51 -13.98 -30.90
N ASN A 596 -10.40 -13.64 -31.56
CA ASN A 596 -10.06 -12.25 -31.85
C ASN A 596 -11.07 -11.60 -32.83
N ALA A 597 -11.57 -12.34 -33.82
CA ALA A 597 -12.61 -11.84 -34.73
C ALA A 597 -13.96 -11.63 -34.01
N GLU A 598 -14.34 -12.52 -33.09
CA GLU A 598 -15.53 -12.38 -32.25
C GLU A 598 -15.41 -11.19 -31.29
N LEU A 599 -14.24 -11.03 -30.65
CA LEU A 599 -13.94 -9.88 -29.80
C LEU A 599 -13.97 -8.56 -30.59
N CYS A 600 -13.41 -8.53 -31.81
CA CYS A 600 -13.52 -7.37 -32.70
C CYS A 600 -14.98 -7.12 -33.12
N ARG A 601 -15.78 -8.15 -33.40
CA ARG A 601 -17.20 -8.00 -33.72
C ARG A 601 -18.02 -7.47 -32.54
N PHE A 602 -17.67 -7.84 -31.31
CA PHE A 602 -18.24 -7.27 -30.09
C PHE A 602 -17.88 -5.78 -29.93
N VAL A 603 -16.60 -5.43 -30.16
CA VAL A 603 -16.14 -4.02 -30.20
C VAL A 603 -16.81 -3.23 -31.31
N ASN A 604 -17.23 -3.86 -32.42
CA ASN A 604 -17.86 -3.13 -33.53
C ASN A 604 -19.21 -2.47 -33.18
N ILE A 605 -19.86 -2.84 -32.07
CA ILE A 605 -21.08 -2.17 -31.60
C ILE A 605 -20.81 -0.69 -31.24
N LEU A 606 -19.55 -0.33 -30.98
CA LEU A 606 -19.13 1.07 -30.81
C LEU A 606 -19.26 1.92 -32.10
N PHE A 607 -19.23 1.32 -33.29
CA PHE A 607 -19.41 2.07 -34.55
C PHE A 607 -20.85 2.53 -34.77
N ASP A 608 -21.83 1.71 -34.38
CA ASP A 608 -23.23 2.07 -34.56
C ASP A 608 -23.60 3.23 -33.63
N ILE A 609 -23.08 3.21 -32.39
CA ILE A 609 -23.13 4.35 -31.45
C ILE A 609 -22.45 5.61 -32.03
N THR A 610 -21.29 5.45 -32.69
CA THR A 610 -20.57 6.57 -33.33
C THR A 610 -21.37 7.23 -34.47
N LYS A 611 -22.09 6.42 -35.27
CA LYS A 611 -22.95 6.94 -36.34
C LYS A 611 -24.18 7.67 -35.79
N GLU A 612 -24.75 7.18 -34.69
CA GLU A 612 -25.86 7.82 -34.00
C GLU A 612 -25.48 9.24 -33.53
N ILE A 613 -24.33 9.38 -32.86
CA ILE A 613 -23.74 10.68 -32.46
C ILE A 613 -23.57 11.63 -33.66
N ALA A 614 -23.05 11.14 -34.78
CA ALA A 614 -22.77 11.99 -35.95
C ALA A 614 -24.05 12.51 -36.63
N SER A 615 -25.17 11.78 -36.51
CA SER A 615 -26.39 12.01 -37.28
C SER A 615 -27.42 12.97 -36.66
N CYS A 616 -27.36 13.23 -35.35
CA CYS A 616 -28.42 13.95 -34.63
C CYS A 616 -28.25 15.48 -34.57
N SER A 617 -29.40 16.16 -34.51
CA SER A 617 -29.53 17.63 -34.38
C SER A 617 -30.58 18.05 -33.35
N ASP A 618 -31.01 17.15 -32.46
CA ASP A 618 -32.12 17.38 -31.51
C ASP A 618 -31.66 17.65 -30.07
N GLU A 619 -32.29 18.64 -29.42
CA GLU A 619 -31.94 19.13 -28.07
C GLU A 619 -32.25 18.14 -26.92
N GLN A 620 -32.79 16.95 -27.21
CA GLN A 620 -33.09 15.90 -26.22
C GLN A 620 -32.11 14.71 -26.23
N TYR A 621 -31.08 14.73 -27.09
CA TYR A 621 -30.07 13.66 -27.13
C TYR A 621 -28.94 13.93 -26.13
N ASP A 622 -28.60 12.95 -25.28
CA ASP A 622 -27.66 13.10 -24.16
C ASP A 622 -26.20 12.94 -24.62
N PHE A 623 -25.74 13.98 -25.33
CA PHE A 623 -24.50 14.07 -26.08
C PHE A 623 -23.22 13.75 -25.29
N GLU A 624 -23.24 13.83 -23.95
CA GLU A 624 -22.08 13.55 -23.09
C GLU A 624 -21.87 12.05 -22.81
N LYS A 625 -22.92 11.22 -22.94
CA LYS A 625 -22.86 9.79 -22.57
C LYS A 625 -22.08 8.94 -23.57
N ASP A 626 -22.36 9.10 -24.86
CA ASP A 626 -21.79 8.23 -25.90
C ASP A 626 -20.34 8.61 -26.26
N GLN A 627 -19.95 9.88 -26.06
CA GLN A 627 -18.57 10.36 -26.21
C GLN A 627 -17.58 9.62 -25.33
N ASN A 628 -17.94 9.39 -24.07
CA ASN A 628 -17.06 8.74 -23.10
C ASN A 628 -16.71 7.31 -23.55
N LEU A 629 -17.67 6.59 -24.14
CA LEU A 629 -17.48 5.21 -24.62
C LEU A 629 -16.46 5.13 -25.76
N ILE A 630 -16.47 6.11 -26.66
CA ILE A 630 -15.48 6.23 -27.74
C ILE A 630 -14.12 6.62 -27.16
N LEU A 631 -14.03 7.64 -26.31
CA LEU A 631 -12.76 8.07 -25.69
C LEU A 631 -12.09 6.90 -24.93
N LEU A 632 -12.86 6.14 -24.15
CA LEU A 632 -12.37 4.98 -23.40
C LEU A 632 -11.77 3.87 -24.29
N ALA A 633 -12.17 3.76 -25.56
CA ALA A 633 -11.55 2.83 -26.51
C ALA A 633 -10.13 3.27 -26.95
N PHE A 634 -9.79 4.55 -26.74
CA PHE A 634 -8.50 5.18 -27.04
C PHE A 634 -7.68 5.60 -25.78
N GLU A 635 -8.21 5.45 -24.56
CA GLU A 635 -7.52 5.81 -23.29
C GLU A 635 -6.49 4.77 -22.78
N ILE A 636 -6.18 3.76 -23.58
CA ILE A 636 -5.40 2.59 -23.16
C ILE A 636 -3.92 2.95 -22.93
N PRO A 637 -3.28 2.52 -21.82
CA PRO A 637 -1.88 2.85 -21.54
C PRO A 637 -0.91 2.30 -22.60
N GLU A 638 0.17 3.04 -22.86
CA GLU A 638 1.16 2.91 -23.97
C GLU A 638 1.70 1.50 -24.26
N ILE A 639 1.57 0.57 -23.32
CA ILE A 639 2.09 -0.81 -23.38
C ILE A 639 1.09 -1.76 -24.09
N ILE A 640 -0.18 -1.37 -24.26
CA ILE A 640 -1.26 -2.24 -24.74
C ILE A 640 -1.88 -1.72 -26.04
N ASN A 641 -2.10 -2.60 -27.01
CA ASN A 641 -2.72 -2.27 -28.30
C ASN A 641 -4.18 -1.76 -28.13
N LEU A 642 -4.55 -0.72 -28.87
CA LEU A 642 -5.91 -0.13 -28.96
C LEU A 642 -7.03 -1.17 -29.16
N LEU A 643 -8.18 -1.02 -28.49
CA LEU A 643 -9.32 -1.94 -28.65
C LEU A 643 -9.83 -2.01 -30.10
N ILE A 644 -9.72 -0.90 -30.84
CA ILE A 644 -10.12 -0.75 -32.25
C ILE A 644 -8.89 -0.92 -33.18
N ASN A 645 -9.10 -1.40 -34.41
CA ASN A 645 -8.05 -1.56 -35.43
C ASN A 645 -7.88 -0.31 -36.32
N ASN A 646 -6.76 -0.19 -37.05
CA ASN A 646 -6.44 1.01 -37.85
C ASN A 646 -7.55 1.41 -38.84
N ASN A 647 -8.18 0.45 -39.52
CA ASN A 647 -9.24 0.74 -40.49
C ASN A 647 -10.46 1.34 -39.78
N GLY A 648 -10.85 0.74 -38.66
CA GLY A 648 -11.91 1.24 -37.80
C GLY A 648 -11.65 2.65 -37.29
N THR A 649 -10.42 2.93 -36.85
CA THR A 649 -10.05 4.29 -36.43
C THR A 649 -10.17 5.31 -37.57
N ASN A 650 -9.65 4.97 -38.76
CA ASN A 650 -9.72 5.87 -39.92
C ASN A 650 -11.17 6.15 -40.35
N GLU A 651 -12.05 5.15 -40.30
CA GLU A 651 -13.48 5.32 -40.63
C GLU A 651 -14.22 6.18 -39.57
N ILE A 652 -13.97 5.97 -38.28
CA ILE A 652 -14.50 6.83 -37.19
C ILE A 652 -14.06 8.28 -37.41
N VAL A 653 -12.77 8.51 -37.70
CA VAL A 653 -12.25 9.87 -37.88
C VAL A 653 -12.78 10.52 -39.16
N SER A 654 -12.90 9.81 -40.28
CA SER A 654 -13.52 10.38 -41.48
C SER A 654 -14.94 10.87 -41.19
N ILE A 655 -15.79 10.03 -40.56
CA ILE A 655 -17.17 10.40 -40.23
C ILE A 655 -17.23 11.65 -39.34
N LEU A 656 -16.32 11.77 -38.36
CA LEU A 656 -16.24 12.93 -37.47
C LEU A 656 -15.73 14.19 -38.19
N CYS A 657 -14.71 14.07 -39.05
CA CYS A 657 -14.17 15.18 -39.86
C CYS A 657 -15.16 15.66 -40.93
N ASP A 658 -15.84 14.75 -41.62
CA ASP A 658 -16.87 15.07 -42.62
C ASP A 658 -18.06 15.79 -41.93
N SER A 659 -18.43 15.36 -40.72
CA SER A 659 -19.46 16.00 -39.89
C SER A 659 -19.08 17.38 -39.36
N LEU A 660 -17.77 17.67 -39.21
CA LEU A 660 -17.25 18.99 -38.87
C LEU A 660 -17.24 19.93 -40.07
N ASN A 661 -16.86 19.41 -41.25
CA ASN A 661 -16.68 20.24 -42.45
C ASN A 661 -17.99 20.58 -43.18
N GLY A 662 -19.02 19.73 -43.08
CA GLY A 662 -20.26 19.82 -43.85
C GLY A 662 -21.46 20.51 -43.19
N ARG A 663 -21.30 21.18 -42.03
CA ARG A 663 -22.37 21.97 -41.38
C ARG A 663 -22.08 23.46 -41.51
N ASP A 664 -23.03 24.22 -42.06
CA ASP A 664 -22.98 25.69 -42.11
C ASP A 664 -23.43 26.33 -40.77
N ASP A 665 -24.09 25.57 -39.89
CA ASP A 665 -24.55 26.01 -38.57
C ASP A 665 -23.52 25.73 -37.46
N ILE A 666 -23.56 26.57 -36.40
CA ILE A 666 -22.63 26.62 -35.27
C ILE A 666 -22.33 25.23 -34.69
N CYS A 667 -21.12 24.72 -34.95
CA CYS A 667 -20.65 23.46 -34.38
C CYS A 667 -20.61 23.55 -32.84
N SER A 668 -21.22 22.58 -32.15
CA SER A 668 -21.34 22.65 -30.69
C SER A 668 -19.97 22.57 -30.00
N MET A 669 -19.77 23.42 -28.98
CA MET A 669 -18.52 23.46 -28.21
C MET A 669 -18.17 22.11 -27.58
N GLN A 670 -19.18 21.32 -27.22
CA GLN A 670 -19.01 19.97 -26.70
C GLN A 670 -18.40 19.02 -27.75
N PHE A 671 -18.74 19.15 -29.05
CA PHE A 671 -18.20 18.30 -30.12
C PHE A 671 -16.72 18.60 -30.39
N ILE A 672 -16.36 19.88 -30.37
CA ILE A 672 -14.99 20.37 -30.55
C ILE A 672 -14.10 19.86 -29.40
N VAL A 673 -14.59 19.92 -28.15
CA VAL A 673 -13.90 19.38 -26.98
C VAL A 673 -13.73 17.85 -27.10
N PHE A 674 -14.75 17.12 -27.57
CA PHE A 674 -14.69 15.68 -27.79
C PHE A 674 -13.65 15.29 -28.84
N ILE A 675 -13.72 15.87 -30.05
CA ILE A 675 -12.79 15.57 -31.14
C ILE A 675 -11.35 15.94 -30.76
N THR A 676 -11.15 17.01 -29.98
CA THR A 676 -9.82 17.34 -29.44
C THR A 676 -9.32 16.29 -28.44
N LYS A 677 -10.16 15.88 -27.47
CA LYS A 677 -9.79 14.81 -26.53
C LYS A 677 -9.45 13.52 -27.27
N LEU A 678 -10.21 13.18 -28.30
CA LEU A 678 -9.92 12.03 -29.16
C LEU A 678 -8.55 12.18 -29.83
N MET A 679 -8.26 13.33 -30.47
CA MET A 679 -6.96 13.63 -31.08
C MET A 679 -5.78 13.47 -30.10
N THR A 680 -5.88 13.99 -28.87
CA THR A 680 -4.79 13.90 -27.87
C THR A 680 -4.53 12.47 -27.37
N LEU A 681 -5.55 11.61 -27.39
CA LEU A 681 -5.37 10.17 -27.13
C LEU A 681 -4.72 9.46 -28.33
N MET A 682 -5.10 9.84 -29.56
CA MET A 682 -4.62 9.22 -30.78
C MET A 682 -3.13 9.49 -31.09
N TRP A 683 -2.53 10.56 -30.54
CA TRP A 683 -1.08 10.76 -30.62
C TRP A 683 -0.27 9.72 -29.82
N LYS A 684 -0.86 9.06 -28.82
CA LYS A 684 -0.17 8.07 -27.97
C LYS A 684 0.06 6.72 -28.66
N HIS A 685 -0.60 6.46 -29.80
CA HIS A 685 -0.53 5.19 -30.49
C HIS A 685 -0.05 5.36 -31.94
N SER A 686 1.02 4.66 -32.30
CA SER A 686 1.65 4.75 -33.63
C SER A 686 0.71 4.38 -34.79
N GLN A 687 -0.31 3.57 -34.51
CA GLN A 687 -1.33 3.14 -35.46
C GLN A 687 -2.34 4.23 -35.85
N THR A 688 -2.43 5.32 -35.08
CA THR A 688 -3.49 6.33 -35.20
C THR A 688 -3.02 7.73 -35.56
N ILE A 689 -1.70 7.90 -35.72
CA ILE A 689 -1.04 9.17 -36.11
C ILE A 689 -1.67 9.79 -37.36
N SER A 690 -1.94 9.01 -38.42
CA SER A 690 -2.51 9.52 -39.67
C SER A 690 -3.91 10.12 -39.48
N SER A 691 -4.73 9.50 -38.63
CA SER A 691 -6.06 10.02 -38.29
C SER A 691 -5.97 11.26 -37.39
N ALA A 692 -5.01 11.31 -36.46
CA ALA A 692 -4.80 12.49 -35.62
C ALA A 692 -4.35 13.71 -36.45
N VAL A 693 -3.54 13.51 -37.50
CA VAL A 693 -3.21 14.56 -38.48
C VAL A 693 -4.44 15.06 -39.23
N GLN A 694 -5.34 14.16 -39.68
CA GLN A 694 -6.57 14.55 -40.38
C GLN A 694 -7.51 15.42 -39.51
N ILE A 695 -7.63 15.10 -38.21
CA ILE A 695 -8.34 15.96 -37.24
C ILE A 695 -7.65 17.33 -37.13
N LEU A 696 -6.32 17.35 -37.04
CA LEU A 696 -5.55 18.59 -36.90
C LEU A 696 -5.66 19.51 -38.14
N GLU A 697 -5.68 18.93 -39.35
CA GLU A 697 -5.95 19.65 -40.60
C GLU A 697 -7.36 20.26 -40.59
N THR A 698 -8.38 19.46 -40.23
CA THR A 698 -9.78 19.90 -40.13
C THR A 698 -9.95 21.06 -39.13
N LEU A 699 -9.32 20.97 -37.96
CA LEU A 699 -9.34 22.03 -36.95
C LEU A 699 -8.67 23.32 -37.44
N PHE A 700 -7.62 23.24 -38.26
CA PHE A 700 -6.99 24.42 -38.86
C PHE A 700 -7.94 25.13 -39.83
N GLU A 701 -8.58 24.38 -40.73
CA GLU A 701 -9.54 24.93 -41.69
C GLU A 701 -10.70 25.65 -40.98
N LEU A 702 -11.24 25.08 -39.90
CA LEU A 702 -12.29 25.70 -39.10
C LEU A 702 -11.84 26.99 -38.41
N CYS A 703 -10.59 27.08 -37.91
CA CYS A 703 -10.05 28.32 -37.35
C CYS A 703 -9.97 29.47 -38.36
N THR A 704 -9.99 29.19 -39.67
CA THR A 704 -9.97 30.23 -40.73
C THR A 704 -11.36 30.75 -41.13
N ARG A 705 -12.45 30.15 -40.63
CA ARG A 705 -13.84 30.56 -40.89
C ARG A 705 -14.34 31.54 -39.80
N GLU A 706 -15.34 32.36 -40.12
CA GLU A 706 -15.98 33.26 -39.13
C GLU A 706 -16.82 32.47 -38.12
N HIS A 707 -16.30 32.23 -36.91
CA HIS A 707 -17.03 31.57 -35.82
C HIS A 707 -16.75 32.22 -34.44
N ASP A 708 -17.77 32.27 -33.57
CA ASP A 708 -17.66 32.82 -32.21
C ASP A 708 -16.69 32.04 -31.28
N ALA A 709 -16.29 30.83 -31.69
CA ALA A 709 -15.49 29.89 -30.90
C ALA A 709 -14.00 29.80 -31.29
N VAL A 710 -13.52 30.63 -32.23
CA VAL A 710 -12.17 30.55 -32.82
C VAL A 710 -11.05 30.51 -31.77
N ASP A 711 -11.12 31.30 -30.70
CA ASP A 711 -10.10 31.29 -29.63
C ASP A 711 -9.94 29.91 -28.96
N THR A 712 -11.03 29.15 -28.80
CA THR A 712 -10.98 27.81 -28.16
C THR A 712 -10.50 26.75 -29.14
N MET A 713 -10.99 26.78 -30.40
CA MET A 713 -10.50 25.92 -31.48
C MET A 713 -8.99 26.09 -31.66
N TYR A 714 -8.51 27.34 -31.71
CA TYR A 714 -7.10 27.68 -31.87
C TYR A 714 -6.21 27.11 -30.75
N ASN A 715 -6.63 27.19 -29.48
CA ASN A 715 -5.84 26.65 -28.37
C ASN A 715 -5.70 25.12 -28.44
N TYR A 716 -6.75 24.42 -28.88
CA TYR A 716 -6.75 22.97 -29.05
C TYR A 716 -5.95 22.52 -30.28
N TRP A 717 -6.09 23.22 -31.40
CA TRP A 717 -5.25 23.04 -32.58
C TRP A 717 -3.76 23.31 -32.26
N LYS A 718 -3.45 24.36 -31.50
CA LYS A 718 -2.07 24.65 -31.03
C LYS A 718 -1.48 23.50 -30.23
N ALA A 719 -2.25 22.88 -29.34
CA ALA A 719 -1.79 21.72 -28.58
C ALA A 719 -1.48 20.53 -29.50
N GLY A 720 -2.39 20.17 -30.40
CA GLY A 720 -2.19 19.09 -31.37
C GLY A 720 -1.03 19.34 -32.35
N LEU A 721 -0.77 20.61 -32.72
CA LEU A 721 0.40 20.98 -33.54
C LEU A 721 1.72 20.74 -32.81
N VAL A 722 1.78 21.02 -31.50
CA VAL A 722 2.98 20.75 -30.70
C VAL A 722 3.20 19.24 -30.55
N GLU A 723 2.16 18.46 -30.30
CA GLU A 723 2.26 16.99 -30.20
C GLU A 723 2.65 16.35 -31.55
N SER A 724 2.02 16.75 -32.65
CA SER A 724 2.37 16.26 -34.00
C SER A 724 3.83 16.55 -34.36
N SER A 725 4.38 17.67 -33.89
CA SER A 725 5.78 18.03 -34.15
C SER A 725 6.81 17.12 -33.49
N GLN A 726 6.46 16.45 -32.38
CA GLN A 726 7.33 15.52 -31.67
C GLN A 726 7.32 14.13 -32.32
N ILE A 727 6.23 13.81 -33.02
CA ILE A 727 5.94 12.47 -33.57
C ILE A 727 6.25 12.39 -35.07
N LEU A 728 5.89 13.40 -35.86
CA LEU A 728 6.10 13.42 -37.31
C LEU A 728 7.56 13.69 -37.71
N SER A 729 8.00 13.13 -38.83
CA SER A 729 9.31 13.47 -39.40
C SER A 729 9.38 14.93 -39.87
N THR A 730 10.59 15.45 -40.08
CA THR A 730 10.79 16.80 -40.64
C THR A 730 10.21 16.93 -42.06
N PHE A 731 10.12 15.84 -42.83
CA PHE A 731 9.50 15.87 -44.16
C PHE A 731 7.97 15.99 -44.06
N GLU A 732 7.33 15.09 -43.31
CA GLU A 732 5.86 15.06 -43.12
C GLU A 732 5.35 16.36 -42.50
N PHE A 733 6.04 16.87 -41.47
CA PHE A 733 5.69 18.14 -40.85
C PHE A 733 5.82 19.32 -41.84
N ASN A 734 6.86 19.35 -42.68
CA ASN A 734 7.00 20.39 -43.71
C ASN A 734 5.94 20.28 -44.82
N ASP A 735 5.42 19.09 -45.09
CA ASP A 735 4.36 18.87 -46.07
C ASP A 735 2.99 19.29 -45.53
N PHE A 736 2.68 18.95 -44.27
CA PHE A 736 1.54 19.47 -43.52
C PHE A 736 1.53 21.02 -43.49
N ILE A 737 2.64 21.66 -43.11
CA ILE A 737 2.74 23.14 -43.10
C ILE A 737 2.50 23.76 -44.48
N LYS A 738 2.89 23.08 -45.57
CA LYS A 738 2.58 23.53 -46.94
C LYS A 738 1.10 23.40 -47.29
N ARG A 739 0.45 22.29 -46.88
CA ARG A 739 -0.99 22.09 -47.06
C ARG A 739 -1.80 23.16 -46.34
N CYS A 740 -1.39 23.54 -45.12
CA CYS A 740 -1.97 24.66 -44.38
C CYS A 740 -1.77 26.06 -45.00
N GLY A 741 -1.02 26.24 -46.11
CA GLY A 741 -0.64 27.58 -46.56
C GLY A 741 -0.10 27.69 -47.98
N ILE A 742 -0.92 27.38 -49.00
CA ILE A 742 -0.49 27.42 -50.41
C ILE A 742 -0.27 28.85 -50.97
N ILE A 743 -0.87 29.91 -50.42
CA ILE A 743 -0.59 31.30 -50.86
C ILE A 743 -0.43 32.27 -49.67
N ILE A 744 0.82 32.42 -49.22
CA ILE A 744 1.21 33.52 -48.32
C ILE A 744 1.61 34.72 -49.20
N TRP A 745 0.67 35.61 -49.55
CA TRP A 745 1.01 36.92 -50.12
C TRP A 745 -0.02 38.02 -49.78
N ILE A 746 0.48 39.27 -49.85
CA ILE A 746 -0.18 40.57 -49.68
C ILE A 746 -0.59 40.99 -48.26
N LEU A 747 0.27 41.83 -47.67
CA LEU A 747 -0.14 43.01 -46.92
C LEU A 747 0.28 44.27 -47.69
N ASP A 748 -0.53 44.73 -48.65
CA ASP A 748 -0.40 46.03 -49.33
C ASP A 748 -1.71 46.84 -49.36
N TYR A 749 -2.78 46.29 -48.79
CA TYR A 749 -4.08 46.94 -48.65
C TYR A 749 -4.15 47.79 -47.38
N ASP A 750 -5.04 48.80 -47.38
CA ASP A 750 -5.43 49.47 -46.13
C ASP A 750 -6.32 48.53 -45.31
N ILE A 751 -6.15 48.51 -44.00
CA ILE A 751 -6.74 47.50 -43.11
C ILE A 751 -8.26 47.72 -42.92
N SER A 752 -8.74 48.93 -43.19
CA SER A 752 -10.17 49.24 -43.32
C SER A 752 -10.86 48.41 -44.41
N ASP A 753 -10.18 48.19 -45.53
CA ASP A 753 -10.76 47.72 -46.79
C ASP A 753 -10.66 46.18 -46.97
N ILE A 754 -9.99 45.49 -46.05
CA ILE A 754 -9.82 44.03 -46.07
C ILE A 754 -11.09 43.36 -45.53
N SER A 755 -11.63 42.36 -46.25
CA SER A 755 -12.72 41.52 -45.75
C SER A 755 -12.24 40.62 -44.61
N TRP A 756 -13.12 40.32 -43.66
CA TRP A 756 -12.77 39.52 -42.49
C TRP A 756 -12.23 38.14 -42.86
N ASP A 757 -12.78 37.43 -43.87
CA ASP A 757 -12.24 36.14 -44.35
C ASP A 757 -10.73 36.21 -44.69
N LYS A 758 -10.33 37.29 -45.39
CA LYS A 758 -8.93 37.51 -45.79
C LYS A 758 -8.06 37.87 -44.59
N LEU A 759 -8.61 38.61 -43.64
CA LEU A 759 -7.89 38.99 -42.41
C LEU A 759 -7.74 37.79 -41.45
N CYS A 760 -8.77 36.97 -41.27
CA CYS A 760 -8.77 35.79 -40.41
C CYS A 760 -7.72 34.77 -40.86
N LEU A 761 -7.67 34.45 -42.16
CA LEU A 761 -6.62 33.60 -42.71
C LEU A 761 -5.21 34.16 -42.45
N GLN A 762 -5.02 35.49 -42.59
CA GLN A 762 -3.73 36.14 -42.29
C GLN A 762 -3.38 36.11 -40.80
N LEU A 763 -4.36 36.32 -39.91
CA LEU A 763 -4.18 36.24 -38.46
C LEU A 763 -3.78 34.83 -38.03
N GLU A 764 -4.44 33.79 -38.55
CA GLU A 764 -4.12 32.39 -38.24
C GLU A 764 -2.76 31.96 -38.80
N VAL A 765 -2.35 32.45 -39.97
CA VAL A 765 -0.98 32.23 -40.48
C VAL A 765 0.08 32.91 -39.59
N ILE A 766 -0.17 34.11 -39.08
CA ILE A 766 0.75 34.80 -38.13
C ILE A 766 0.81 34.04 -36.79
N ARG A 767 -0.34 33.57 -36.29
CA ARG A 767 -0.47 32.77 -35.06
C ARG A 767 0.20 31.39 -35.19
N LEU A 768 0.07 30.72 -36.33
CA LEU A 768 0.79 29.51 -36.72
C LEU A 768 2.30 29.74 -36.63
N PHE A 769 2.83 30.77 -37.29
CA PHE A 769 4.26 31.08 -37.23
C PHE A 769 4.73 31.40 -35.80
N ALA A 770 3.98 32.17 -35.02
CA ALA A 770 4.32 32.46 -33.63
C ALA A 770 4.44 31.17 -32.79
N THR A 771 3.53 30.23 -33.01
CA THR A 771 3.52 28.91 -32.35
C THR A 771 4.69 28.03 -32.80
N ILE A 772 4.99 27.94 -34.10
CA ILE A 772 6.15 27.16 -34.58
C ILE A 772 7.45 27.74 -34.04
N VAL A 773 7.63 29.07 -34.06
CA VAL A 773 8.84 29.72 -33.56
C VAL A 773 9.04 29.49 -32.05
N GLN A 774 7.97 29.51 -31.25
CA GLN A 774 8.03 29.28 -29.80
C GLN A 774 8.43 27.85 -29.43
N HIS A 775 8.00 26.85 -30.21
CA HIS A 775 8.05 25.45 -29.78
C HIS A 775 8.94 24.55 -30.66
N ILE A 776 9.06 24.83 -31.96
CA ILE A 776 9.66 23.93 -32.96
C ILE A 776 10.49 24.68 -34.05
N PRO A 777 11.25 25.73 -33.71
CA PRO A 777 11.92 26.58 -34.71
C PRO A 777 12.92 25.84 -35.62
N GLN A 778 13.49 24.73 -35.14
CA GLN A 778 14.45 23.89 -35.86
C GLN A 778 13.86 23.12 -37.06
N LYS A 779 12.53 22.99 -37.16
CA LYS A 779 11.90 22.34 -38.33
C LYS A 779 11.66 23.31 -39.51
N LEU A 780 11.87 24.61 -39.31
CA LEU A 780 11.70 25.65 -40.34
C LEU A 780 12.92 25.76 -41.25
N LYS A 781 12.70 25.70 -42.56
CA LYS A 781 13.69 26.04 -43.60
C LYS A 781 13.86 27.56 -43.74
N GLN A 782 15.00 28.00 -44.29
CA GLN A 782 15.32 29.40 -44.60
C GLN A 782 14.12 30.21 -45.13
N VAL A 783 13.46 29.69 -46.18
CA VAL A 783 12.35 30.35 -46.88
C VAL A 783 11.21 30.78 -45.94
N TYR A 784 10.96 30.04 -44.86
CA TYR A 784 9.93 30.41 -43.89
C TYR A 784 10.43 31.45 -42.87
N TRP A 785 11.73 31.43 -42.53
CA TRP A 785 12.35 32.49 -41.74
C TRP A 785 12.31 33.83 -42.48
N ASP A 786 12.65 33.85 -43.77
CA ASP A 786 12.56 35.03 -44.63
C ASP A 786 11.14 35.64 -44.58
N VAL A 787 10.11 34.79 -44.71
CA VAL A 787 8.69 35.17 -44.61
C VAL A 787 8.34 35.76 -43.25
N ILE A 788 8.79 35.15 -42.14
CA ILE A 788 8.54 35.64 -40.77
C ILE A 788 9.16 37.04 -40.56
N LEU A 789 10.39 37.27 -41.02
CA LEU A 789 11.07 38.56 -40.91
C LEU A 789 10.40 39.64 -41.77
N ILE A 790 9.93 39.28 -42.98
CA ILE A 790 9.15 40.17 -43.84
C ILE A 790 7.83 40.59 -43.15
N PHE A 791 7.12 39.64 -42.54
CA PHE A 791 5.89 39.90 -41.79
C PHE A 791 6.10 40.93 -40.67
N LEU A 792 7.10 40.72 -39.80
CA LEU A 792 7.41 41.62 -38.70
C LEU A 792 7.84 43.02 -39.17
N THR A 793 8.57 43.09 -40.28
CA THR A 793 9.03 44.36 -40.87
C THR A 793 7.87 45.14 -41.53
N LYS A 794 6.96 44.45 -42.23
CA LYS A 794 5.84 45.09 -42.93
C LYS A 794 4.74 45.56 -41.97
N TRP A 795 4.56 44.90 -40.82
CA TRP A 795 3.69 45.36 -39.73
C TRP A 795 3.98 46.81 -39.31
N GLN A 796 5.26 47.17 -39.13
CA GLN A 796 5.65 48.53 -38.72
C GLN A 796 5.19 49.59 -39.75
N GLN A 797 5.26 49.26 -41.05
CA GLN A 797 4.82 50.15 -42.13
C GLN A 797 3.29 50.30 -42.15
N LEU A 798 2.55 49.23 -41.87
CA LEU A 798 1.08 49.24 -41.78
C LEU A 798 0.61 50.06 -40.56
N TYR A 799 1.21 49.84 -39.39
CA TYR A 799 0.91 50.61 -38.18
C TYR A 799 1.12 52.12 -38.39
N ASN A 800 2.22 52.51 -39.05
CA ASN A 800 2.50 53.92 -39.35
C ASN A 800 1.46 54.58 -40.28
N LYS A 801 0.81 53.80 -41.17
CA LYS A 801 -0.31 54.26 -42.01
C LYS A 801 -1.62 54.31 -41.20
N ALA A 802 -1.90 53.27 -40.41
CA ALA A 802 -3.17 53.08 -39.71
C ALA A 802 -3.25 53.64 -38.28
N LYS A 803 -2.23 54.36 -37.80
CA LYS A 803 -2.17 55.02 -36.46
C LYS A 803 -3.28 56.05 -36.16
N HIS A 804 -4.15 56.33 -37.13
CA HIS A 804 -5.31 57.20 -36.93
C HIS A 804 -6.61 56.41 -36.67
N HIS A 805 -6.56 55.08 -36.79
CA HIS A 805 -7.69 54.15 -36.61
C HIS A 805 -7.46 53.19 -35.42
N HIS A 806 -6.87 53.68 -34.32
CA HIS A 806 -6.54 52.87 -33.13
C HIS A 806 -7.74 52.20 -32.43
N SER A 807 -8.97 52.63 -32.72
CA SER A 807 -10.22 52.05 -32.21
C SER A 807 -10.77 50.91 -33.08
N ASP A 808 -10.16 50.60 -34.22
CA ASP A 808 -10.60 49.49 -35.08
C ASP A 808 -10.19 48.14 -34.45
N ILE A 809 -11.16 47.24 -34.34
CA ILE A 809 -10.98 45.89 -33.84
C ILE A 809 -10.08 45.05 -34.77
N LYS A 810 -10.13 45.27 -36.09
CA LYS A 810 -9.23 44.63 -37.07
C LYS A 810 -7.77 44.99 -36.80
N MET A 811 -7.51 46.28 -36.58
CA MET A 811 -6.19 46.78 -36.19
C MET A 811 -5.72 46.18 -34.86
N THR A 812 -6.62 46.10 -33.88
CA THR A 812 -6.33 45.57 -32.54
C THR A 812 -5.93 44.09 -32.60
N MET A 813 -6.71 43.26 -33.30
CA MET A 813 -6.42 41.82 -33.47
C MET A 813 -5.09 41.58 -34.20
N LEU A 814 -4.82 42.37 -35.23
CA LEU A 814 -3.58 42.28 -36.00
C LEU A 814 -2.35 42.66 -35.15
N ILE A 815 -2.44 43.73 -34.35
CA ILE A 815 -1.37 44.14 -33.42
C ILE A 815 -1.09 43.04 -32.38
N ILE A 816 -2.11 42.38 -31.84
CA ILE A 816 -1.94 41.27 -30.89
C ILE A 816 -1.20 40.10 -31.54
N ALA A 817 -1.62 39.68 -32.74
CA ALA A 817 -0.98 38.57 -33.46
C ALA A 817 0.50 38.86 -33.78
N PHE A 818 0.81 40.05 -34.30
CA PHE A 818 2.20 40.44 -34.57
C PHE A 818 3.05 40.58 -33.29
N SER A 819 2.48 41.06 -32.18
CA SER A 819 3.19 41.15 -30.90
C SER A 819 3.58 39.76 -30.37
N GLN A 820 2.71 38.76 -30.54
CA GLN A 820 2.98 37.37 -30.19
C GLN A 820 4.08 36.75 -31.07
N LEU A 821 4.07 37.02 -32.38
CA LEU A 821 5.13 36.59 -33.30
C LEU A 821 6.48 37.28 -32.99
N TYR A 822 6.47 38.57 -32.67
CA TYR A 822 7.68 39.30 -32.29
C TYR A 822 8.32 38.71 -31.03
N TYR A 823 7.52 38.50 -29.98
CA TYR A 823 7.98 37.89 -28.73
C TYR A 823 8.56 36.49 -28.97
N ALA A 824 7.91 35.68 -29.81
CA ALA A 824 8.41 34.36 -30.19
C ALA A 824 9.84 34.42 -30.78
N VAL A 825 10.07 35.31 -31.76
CA VAL A 825 11.36 35.45 -32.43
C VAL A 825 12.41 36.04 -31.48
N GLU A 826 12.09 37.08 -30.71
CA GLU A 826 13.02 37.69 -29.74
C GLU A 826 13.49 36.67 -28.69
N THR A 827 12.58 35.87 -28.14
CA THR A 827 12.94 34.80 -27.18
C THR A 827 13.88 33.78 -27.80
N LEU A 828 13.62 33.34 -29.04
CA LEU A 828 14.49 32.40 -29.75
C LEU A 828 15.87 33.01 -30.06
N MET A 829 15.94 34.25 -30.53
CA MET A 829 17.20 34.90 -30.89
C MET A 829 18.09 35.12 -29.66
N ASN A 830 17.51 35.44 -28.51
CA ASN A 830 18.25 35.48 -27.25
C ASN A 830 18.75 34.08 -26.83
N LYS A 831 17.95 33.03 -27.00
CA LYS A 831 18.37 31.64 -26.75
C LYS A 831 19.52 31.21 -27.66
N HIS A 832 19.44 31.50 -28.96
CA HIS A 832 20.48 31.21 -29.95
C HIS A 832 21.76 32.04 -29.71
N LYS A 833 21.64 33.28 -29.22
CA LYS A 833 22.77 34.13 -28.79
C LYS A 833 23.52 33.56 -27.58
N LEU A 834 22.82 32.99 -26.61
CA LEU A 834 23.40 32.36 -25.41
C LEU A 834 23.98 30.97 -25.69
N LYS A 835 23.32 30.20 -26.56
CA LYS A 835 23.77 28.88 -27.00
C LYS A 835 23.47 28.72 -28.50
N PRO A 836 24.50 28.75 -29.37
CA PRO A 836 24.31 28.59 -30.82
C PRO A 836 23.54 27.31 -31.14
N LEU A 837 22.40 27.45 -31.83
CA LEU A 837 21.60 26.34 -32.32
C LEU A 837 22.02 26.06 -33.77
N PRO A 838 22.72 24.95 -34.07
CA PRO A 838 23.32 24.70 -35.39
C PRO A 838 22.28 24.40 -36.48
N GLU A 839 21.03 24.18 -36.10
CA GLU A 839 19.89 23.89 -36.98
C GLU A 839 19.20 25.17 -37.50
N LEU A 840 19.54 26.34 -36.96
CA LEU A 840 19.04 27.63 -37.44
C LEU A 840 19.97 28.25 -38.50
N PRO A 841 19.44 29.08 -39.42
CA PRO A 841 20.26 29.82 -40.38
C PRO A 841 21.34 30.68 -39.73
N SER A 842 22.52 30.68 -40.32
CA SER A 842 23.69 31.38 -39.79
C SER A 842 23.59 32.92 -39.85
N THR A 843 22.79 33.49 -40.76
CA THR A 843 22.64 34.96 -40.91
C THR A 843 21.51 35.55 -40.07
N LEU A 844 20.54 34.72 -39.65
CA LEU A 844 19.29 35.12 -38.99
C LEU A 844 19.52 35.95 -37.72
N LEU A 845 20.54 35.61 -36.93
CA LEU A 845 20.86 36.34 -35.69
C LEU A 845 21.39 37.75 -35.96
N ASP A 846 22.14 37.94 -37.04
CA ASP A 846 22.74 39.23 -37.40
C ASP A 846 21.73 40.12 -38.13
N GLU A 847 20.87 39.54 -38.97
CA GLU A 847 19.71 40.22 -39.56
C GLU A 847 18.77 40.75 -38.46
N TRP A 848 18.43 39.91 -37.48
CA TRP A 848 17.58 40.30 -36.35
C TRP A 848 18.14 41.49 -35.57
N LYS A 849 19.38 41.38 -35.08
CA LYS A 849 20.04 42.40 -34.25
C LYS A 849 20.27 43.72 -34.98
N ASN A 850 20.77 43.66 -36.21
CA ASN A 850 21.29 44.85 -36.90
C ASN A 850 20.24 45.58 -37.74
N VAL A 851 19.14 44.93 -38.12
CA VAL A 851 18.14 45.50 -39.04
C VAL A 851 16.74 45.65 -38.40
N ILE A 852 16.34 44.73 -37.51
CA ILE A 852 14.93 44.56 -37.14
C ILE A 852 14.63 45.01 -35.70
N VAL A 853 15.41 44.53 -34.71
CA VAL A 853 15.20 44.77 -33.26
C VAL A 853 14.97 46.24 -32.90
N GLY A 854 15.90 47.13 -33.26
CA GLY A 854 15.85 48.54 -32.84
C GLY A 854 14.66 49.33 -33.40
N ASN A 855 14.10 48.87 -34.53
CA ASN A 855 12.96 49.49 -35.17
C ASN A 855 11.62 49.10 -34.50
N ILE A 856 11.53 47.87 -33.98
CA ILE A 856 10.30 47.36 -33.34
C ILE A 856 10.21 47.80 -31.87
N TYR A 857 11.32 47.77 -31.11
CA TYR A 857 11.32 48.21 -29.71
C TYR A 857 10.82 49.65 -29.51
N ASN A 858 11.16 50.57 -30.43
CA ASN A 858 10.70 51.96 -30.39
C ASN A 858 9.18 52.12 -30.61
N GLY A 859 8.52 51.16 -31.26
CA GLY A 859 7.08 51.16 -31.49
C GLY A 859 6.26 50.62 -30.32
N ILE A 860 6.79 49.63 -29.60
CA ILE A 860 6.01 48.87 -28.60
C ILE A 860 5.75 49.65 -27.31
N VAL A 861 6.69 50.45 -26.79
CA VAL A 861 6.73 50.91 -25.38
C VAL A 861 5.63 51.93 -24.94
N ARG A 862 4.68 52.34 -25.80
CA ARG A 862 3.89 53.59 -25.62
C ARG A 862 2.37 53.48 -25.27
N THR A 863 1.87 52.40 -24.67
CA THR A 863 0.40 52.18 -24.50
C THR A 863 -0.02 51.48 -23.18
N TRP A 864 -1.27 51.69 -22.71
CA TRP A 864 -1.78 51.22 -21.40
C TRP A 864 -2.06 49.71 -21.29
N THR A 865 -2.52 49.06 -22.37
CA THR A 865 -2.71 47.59 -22.46
C THR A 865 -1.41 46.80 -22.24
N ILE A 866 -0.26 47.48 -22.25
CA ILE A 866 1.06 46.89 -22.01
C ILE A 866 1.29 46.54 -20.54
N GLN A 867 0.66 47.20 -19.56
CA GLN A 867 0.96 46.93 -18.14
C GLN A 867 0.65 45.48 -17.73
N LEU A 868 -0.52 44.95 -18.14
CA LEU A 868 -0.86 43.54 -17.94
C LEU A 868 0.01 42.61 -18.80
N GLY A 869 0.28 42.98 -20.06
CA GLY A 869 1.17 42.21 -20.92
C GLY A 869 2.58 42.05 -20.32
N ALA A 870 3.14 43.15 -19.79
CA ALA A 870 4.42 43.20 -19.11
C ALA A 870 4.40 42.39 -17.80
N TYR A 871 3.34 42.49 -16.98
CA TYR A 871 3.18 41.63 -15.80
C TYR A 871 3.24 40.15 -16.17
N TYR A 872 2.47 39.71 -17.18
CA TYR A 872 2.47 38.32 -17.62
C TYR A 872 3.82 37.89 -18.21
N ILE A 873 4.43 38.69 -19.08
CA ILE A 873 5.78 38.41 -19.63
C ILE A 873 6.81 38.26 -18.49
N LEU A 874 6.86 39.22 -17.56
CA LEU A 874 7.78 39.19 -16.43
C LEU A 874 7.53 37.96 -15.55
N LYS A 875 6.27 37.60 -15.28
CA LYS A 875 5.89 36.40 -14.50
C LYS A 875 6.43 35.11 -15.11
N TYR A 876 6.36 34.96 -16.44
CA TYR A 876 6.98 33.82 -17.13
C TYR A 876 8.52 33.87 -17.07
N MET A 877 9.13 35.06 -17.07
CA MET A 877 10.59 35.22 -16.98
C MET A 877 11.16 35.03 -15.56
N VAL A 878 10.35 35.06 -14.49
CA VAL A 878 10.81 34.96 -13.08
C VAL A 878 11.77 33.77 -12.87
N SER A 879 11.42 32.58 -13.37
CA SER A 879 12.23 31.37 -13.17
C SER A 879 13.63 31.49 -13.77
N GLU A 880 13.76 32.06 -14.98
CA GLU A 880 15.03 32.32 -15.65
C GLU A 880 15.85 33.40 -14.92
N LEU A 881 15.18 34.46 -14.44
CA LEU A 881 15.84 35.54 -13.69
C LEU A 881 16.45 35.04 -12.36
N VAL A 882 15.74 34.16 -11.66
CA VAL A 882 16.22 33.52 -10.41
C VAL A 882 17.32 32.51 -10.69
N GLN A 883 17.22 31.72 -11.77
CA GLN A 883 18.27 30.78 -12.15
C GLN A 883 19.58 31.50 -12.52
N HIS A 884 19.49 32.63 -13.23
CA HIS A 884 20.64 33.48 -13.52
C HIS A 884 21.25 34.08 -12.24
N ASP A 885 20.42 34.60 -11.33
CA ASP A 885 20.89 35.15 -10.05
C ASP A 885 21.57 34.10 -9.16
N LYS A 886 21.10 32.85 -9.19
CA LYS A 886 21.74 31.73 -8.49
C LYS A 886 23.17 31.48 -9.00
N ILE A 887 23.36 31.46 -10.33
CA ILE A 887 24.68 31.28 -10.95
C ILE A 887 25.62 32.43 -10.57
N LEU A 888 25.11 33.66 -10.41
CA LEU A 888 25.90 34.81 -9.94
C LEU A 888 26.34 34.65 -8.48
N VAL A 889 25.46 34.19 -7.59
CA VAL A 889 25.78 33.94 -6.16
C VAL A 889 26.81 32.82 -6.00
N GLU A 890 26.81 31.81 -6.87
CA GLU A 890 27.77 30.71 -6.89
C GLU A 890 29.13 31.08 -7.51
N SER A 891 29.33 32.33 -7.96
CA SER A 891 30.57 32.78 -8.62
C SER A 891 31.59 33.42 -7.65
N ASP A 892 32.89 33.19 -7.89
CA ASP A 892 33.99 33.68 -7.03
C ASP A 892 34.08 35.23 -6.92
N ASN A 893 33.44 35.97 -7.84
CA ASN A 893 33.44 37.43 -7.90
C ASN A 893 32.02 38.03 -7.72
N PHE A 894 31.20 37.42 -6.85
CA PHE A 894 29.82 37.87 -6.62
C PHE A 894 29.73 39.29 -6.02
N GLU A 895 28.98 40.17 -6.68
CA GLU A 895 28.48 41.43 -6.12
C GLU A 895 26.94 41.47 -6.12
N SER A 896 26.33 41.92 -5.01
CA SER A 896 24.88 42.03 -4.86
C SER A 896 24.22 43.10 -5.74
N SER A 897 25.02 43.98 -6.34
CA SER A 897 24.66 44.96 -7.38
C SER A 897 24.13 44.30 -8.66
N ASN A 898 24.64 43.11 -8.99
CA ASN A 898 24.39 42.44 -10.28
C ASN A 898 23.12 41.58 -10.30
N LEU A 899 22.46 41.39 -9.15
CA LEU A 899 21.23 40.59 -9.04
C LEU A 899 20.07 41.23 -9.83
N ASN A 900 19.29 40.41 -10.52
CA ASN A 900 18.15 40.84 -11.33
C ASN A 900 17.10 41.58 -10.50
N ILE A 901 16.92 41.25 -9.22
CA ILE A 901 16.04 41.98 -8.31
C ILE A 901 16.42 43.46 -8.17
N LYS A 902 17.71 43.81 -8.31
CA LYS A 902 18.21 45.19 -8.19
C LYS A 902 17.72 46.07 -9.33
N LYS A 903 17.44 45.50 -10.51
CA LYS A 903 16.86 46.21 -11.67
C LYS A 903 15.43 46.70 -11.41
N PHE A 904 14.72 46.09 -10.46
CA PHE A 904 13.39 46.54 -10.03
C PHE A 904 13.45 47.65 -8.98
N GLU A 905 14.59 47.93 -8.35
CA GLU A 905 14.72 48.94 -7.29
C GLU A 905 14.41 50.36 -7.81
N GLU A 906 14.95 50.73 -8.97
CA GLU A 906 14.70 52.06 -9.58
C GLU A 906 13.22 52.23 -9.97
N VAL A 907 12.65 51.21 -10.63
CA VAL A 907 11.23 51.19 -11.02
C VAL A 907 10.32 51.29 -9.80
N LEU A 908 10.62 50.51 -8.75
CA LEU A 908 9.89 50.57 -7.49
C LEU A 908 10.03 51.92 -6.82
N LEU A 909 11.23 52.51 -6.69
CA LEU A 909 11.42 53.83 -6.07
C LEU A 909 10.65 54.94 -6.81
N ASN A 910 10.68 54.93 -8.14
CA ASN A 910 9.98 55.92 -8.97
C ASN A 910 8.46 55.83 -8.79
N ILE A 911 7.88 54.63 -8.92
CA ILE A 911 6.42 54.44 -8.76
C ILE A 911 6.00 54.61 -7.29
N GLN A 912 6.81 54.14 -6.33
CA GLN A 912 6.57 54.29 -4.89
C GLN A 912 6.51 55.76 -4.48
N THR A 913 7.32 56.63 -5.08
CA THR A 913 7.28 58.07 -4.79
C THR A 913 5.90 58.65 -5.15
N ILE A 914 5.38 58.29 -6.32
CA ILE A 914 4.03 58.71 -6.77
C ILE A 914 2.96 58.16 -5.82
N VAL A 915 2.98 56.86 -5.51
CA VAL A 915 2.01 56.22 -4.61
C VAL A 915 2.08 56.77 -3.19
N ASN A 916 3.28 57.02 -2.65
CA ASN A 916 3.46 57.61 -1.32
C ASN A 916 2.91 59.04 -1.25
N THR A 917 3.10 59.85 -2.31
CA THR A 917 2.52 61.20 -2.40
C THR A 917 0.99 61.15 -2.47
N MET A 918 0.42 60.24 -3.28
CA MET A 918 -1.04 60.04 -3.33
C MET A 918 -1.62 59.58 -1.98
N LEU A 919 -0.87 58.76 -1.23
CA LEU A 919 -1.28 58.20 0.06
C LEU A 919 -0.75 58.99 1.27
N MET A 920 -0.28 60.23 1.10
CA MET A 920 0.39 60.98 2.16
C MET A 920 -0.58 61.44 3.27
N GLU A 921 -1.84 61.72 2.92
CA GLU A 921 -2.86 62.20 3.87
C GLU A 921 -3.47 61.08 4.73
N PHE A 922 -3.35 59.81 4.29
CA PHE A 922 -3.88 58.64 5.00
C PHE A 922 -2.88 58.11 6.03
N LYS A 923 -3.28 58.04 7.31
CA LYS A 923 -2.45 57.43 8.36
C LYS A 923 -2.74 55.93 8.49
N LEU A 924 -1.72 55.20 8.95
CA LEU A 924 -1.90 53.85 9.44
C LEU A 924 -2.88 53.87 10.62
N TYR A 925 -4.02 53.18 10.48
CA TYR A 925 -5.12 53.10 11.46
C TYR A 925 -6.06 54.33 11.57
N ASP A 926 -6.16 55.18 10.54
CA ASP A 926 -7.36 56.04 10.43
C ASP A 926 -8.59 55.19 10.06
N THR A 927 -9.77 55.53 10.59
CA THR A 927 -11.06 54.86 10.29
C THR A 927 -11.63 55.21 8.91
N ILE A 928 -10.77 55.61 7.97
CA ILE A 928 -11.09 55.98 6.58
C ILE A 928 -10.01 55.37 5.69
N THR A 929 -10.36 54.36 4.90
CA THR A 929 -9.44 53.69 3.94
C THR A 929 -9.41 54.45 2.62
N CYS A 930 -8.28 54.39 1.91
CA CYS A 930 -8.16 55.00 0.59
C CYS A 930 -8.77 54.09 -0.48
N THR A 931 -9.93 54.47 -1.03
CA THR A 931 -10.57 53.74 -2.14
C THR A 931 -10.26 54.42 -3.47
N ILE A 932 -9.60 53.70 -4.39
CA ILE A 932 -9.12 54.25 -5.66
C ILE A 932 -10.04 53.83 -6.82
N GLN A 933 -10.63 54.82 -7.48
CA GLN A 933 -11.59 54.66 -8.57
C GLN A 933 -10.94 54.14 -9.87
N PRO A 934 -11.51 53.12 -10.56
CA PRO A 934 -11.03 52.62 -11.85
C PRO A 934 -10.89 53.70 -12.92
N PHE A 935 -10.04 53.43 -13.92
CA PHE A 935 -9.79 54.31 -15.08
C PHE A 935 -9.22 55.70 -14.74
N THR A 936 -8.69 55.88 -13.53
CA THR A 936 -7.95 57.09 -13.12
C THR A 936 -6.43 56.88 -13.24
N ASP A 937 -5.68 57.98 -13.30
CA ASP A 937 -4.21 57.95 -13.20
C ASP A 937 -3.77 57.29 -11.89
N SER A 938 -4.44 57.62 -10.77
CA SER A 938 -4.18 57.03 -9.45
C SER A 938 -4.36 55.51 -9.43
N TYR A 939 -5.37 54.99 -10.13
CA TYR A 939 -5.56 53.55 -10.32
C TYR A 939 -4.44 52.92 -11.14
N THR A 940 -4.03 53.60 -12.21
CA THR A 940 -2.98 53.14 -13.13
C THR A 940 -1.62 53.04 -12.44
N TYR A 941 -1.23 54.07 -11.67
CA TYR A 941 0.02 54.05 -10.89
C TYR A 941 -0.03 53.03 -9.74
N THR A 942 -1.16 52.92 -9.04
CA THR A 942 -1.30 51.95 -7.94
C THR A 942 -1.31 50.50 -8.45
N LEU A 943 -2.01 50.22 -9.55
CA LEU A 943 -2.00 48.89 -10.18
C LEU A 943 -0.58 48.51 -10.64
N GLY A 944 0.13 49.43 -11.31
CA GLY A 944 1.53 49.22 -11.70
C GLY A 944 2.46 48.94 -10.52
N TYR A 945 2.30 49.66 -9.40
CA TYR A 945 3.03 49.44 -8.16
C TYR A 945 2.80 48.03 -7.59
N LEU A 946 1.53 47.64 -7.43
CA LEU A 946 1.16 46.35 -6.84
C LEU A 946 1.55 45.16 -7.74
N LEU A 947 1.42 45.28 -9.07
CA LEU A 947 1.86 44.26 -10.02
C LEU A 947 3.40 44.12 -10.04
N THR A 948 4.14 45.22 -9.90
CA THR A 948 5.62 45.16 -9.79
C THR A 948 6.03 44.42 -8.51
N TRP A 949 5.37 44.70 -7.39
CA TRP A 949 5.60 43.97 -6.13
C TRP A 949 5.17 42.50 -6.19
N ALA A 950 4.11 42.16 -6.94
CA ALA A 950 3.72 40.78 -7.16
C ALA A 950 4.83 39.98 -7.87
N ILE A 951 5.53 40.58 -8.85
CA ILE A 951 6.70 39.96 -9.50
C ILE A 951 7.87 39.84 -8.53
N VAL A 952 8.16 40.86 -7.72
CA VAL A 952 9.27 40.83 -6.75
C VAL A 952 9.05 39.76 -5.66
N LEU A 953 7.81 39.51 -5.25
CA LEU A 953 7.48 38.40 -4.36
C LEU A 953 7.53 37.03 -5.05
N ASP A 954 7.14 36.91 -6.33
CA ASP A 954 7.27 35.67 -7.11
C ASP A 954 8.75 35.28 -7.31
N ILE A 955 9.63 36.26 -7.55
CA ILE A 955 11.10 36.10 -7.53
C ILE A 955 11.57 35.55 -6.17
N CYS A 956 11.02 36.05 -5.05
CA CYS A 956 11.33 35.53 -3.71
C CYS A 956 10.75 34.13 -3.43
N GLU A 957 9.64 33.75 -4.07
CA GLU A 957 9.06 32.40 -3.97
C GLU A 957 9.91 31.36 -4.69
N LYS A 958 10.42 31.70 -5.90
CA LYS A 958 11.23 30.78 -6.71
C LYS A 958 12.68 30.64 -6.23
N SER A 959 13.19 31.57 -5.43
CA SER A 959 14.56 31.50 -4.89
C SER A 959 14.71 30.55 -3.69
N ASP A 960 15.92 30.00 -3.52
CA ASP A 960 16.30 29.22 -2.35
C ASP A 960 16.63 30.12 -1.12
N SER A 961 16.91 29.51 0.03
CA SER A 961 17.12 30.23 1.30
C SER A 961 18.20 31.30 1.23
N ASP A 962 19.25 31.03 0.49
CA ASP A 962 20.48 31.81 0.50
C ASP A 962 20.33 33.00 -0.46
N LEU A 963 19.78 32.77 -1.66
CA LEU A 963 19.43 33.84 -2.58
C LEU A 963 18.29 34.73 -2.03
N ARG A 964 17.29 34.14 -1.36
CA ARG A 964 16.21 34.89 -0.68
C ARG A 964 16.73 35.77 0.46
N TYR A 965 17.82 35.39 1.13
CA TYR A 965 18.48 36.26 2.11
C TYR A 965 19.09 37.51 1.46
N HIS A 966 19.79 37.36 0.34
CA HIS A 966 20.34 38.50 -0.42
C HIS A 966 19.24 39.43 -0.95
N TYR A 967 18.14 38.86 -1.47
CA TYR A 967 16.95 39.62 -1.86
C TYR A 967 16.33 40.39 -0.70
N ALA A 968 16.19 39.75 0.47
CA ALA A 968 15.63 40.39 1.66
C ALA A 968 16.45 41.61 2.09
N GLU A 969 17.79 41.53 2.09
CA GLU A 969 18.66 42.67 2.45
C GLU A 969 18.58 43.82 1.45
N ILE A 970 18.38 43.56 0.14
CA ILE A 970 18.15 44.61 -0.86
C ILE A 970 16.83 45.37 -0.60
N LEU A 971 15.75 44.66 -0.29
CA LEU A 971 14.42 45.26 -0.12
C LEU A 971 14.22 46.00 1.22
N LYS A 972 15.05 45.68 2.22
CA LYS A 972 14.88 45.99 3.65
C LYS A 972 14.73 47.46 4.04
N ILE A 973 15.52 48.38 3.46
CA ILE A 973 15.74 49.71 4.07
C ILE A 973 14.71 50.76 3.62
N LYS A 974 14.28 50.75 2.34
CA LYS A 974 13.42 51.81 1.76
C LYS A 974 12.22 51.31 0.94
N LEU A 975 12.18 50.03 0.60
CA LEU A 975 11.14 49.48 -0.27
C LEU A 975 10.10 48.70 0.56
N PHE A 976 10.54 47.67 1.28
CA PHE A 976 9.65 46.77 2.01
C PHE A 976 8.83 47.44 3.14
N PRO A 977 9.39 48.38 3.93
CA PRO A 977 8.59 49.15 4.90
C PRO A 977 7.46 49.94 4.24
N CYS A 978 7.78 50.68 3.16
CA CYS A 978 6.79 51.48 2.43
C CYS A 978 5.73 50.62 1.72
N LEU A 979 6.08 49.42 1.24
CA LEU A 979 5.09 48.46 0.77
C LEU A 979 4.07 48.12 1.85
N LEU A 980 4.52 47.77 3.05
CA LEU A 980 3.63 47.41 4.17
C LEU A 980 2.80 48.62 4.61
N ASP A 981 3.40 49.81 4.68
CA ASP A 981 2.68 51.04 4.98
C ASP A 981 1.55 51.31 3.95
N ASN A 982 1.84 51.14 2.66
CA ASN A 982 0.87 51.34 1.58
C ASN A 982 -0.20 50.24 1.55
N ILE A 983 0.17 48.96 1.79
CA ILE A 983 -0.77 47.84 1.93
C ILE A 983 -1.82 48.16 3.00
N PHE A 984 -1.41 48.62 4.19
CA PHE A 984 -2.35 48.91 5.28
C PHE A 984 -3.14 50.22 5.12
N LYS A 985 -2.78 51.09 4.16
CA LYS A 985 -3.61 52.25 3.73
C LYS A 985 -4.63 51.89 2.65
N LEU A 986 -4.35 50.85 1.86
CA LEU A 986 -5.17 50.37 0.73
C LEU A 986 -6.00 49.12 1.06
N ILE A 987 -5.87 48.57 2.27
CA ILE A 987 -6.63 47.39 2.71
C ILE A 987 -8.13 47.74 2.82
N PRO A 988 -9.06 46.84 2.42
CA PRO A 988 -10.49 47.11 2.53
C PRO A 988 -10.94 47.41 3.97
N MET A 989 -11.84 48.39 4.14
CA MET A 989 -12.36 48.84 5.44
C MET A 989 -12.94 47.70 6.27
N GLU A 990 -13.61 46.76 5.60
CA GLU A 990 -14.33 45.65 6.20
C GLU A 990 -13.35 44.66 6.88
N ALA A 991 -12.10 44.59 6.41
CA ALA A 991 -11.04 43.79 7.04
C ALA A 991 -10.53 44.42 8.36
N LEU A 992 -10.57 45.75 8.48
CA LEU A 992 -10.18 46.48 9.70
C LEU A 992 -11.24 46.39 10.81
N GLN A 993 -12.50 46.10 10.48
CA GLN A 993 -13.63 46.09 11.40
C GLN A 993 -13.96 44.71 12.05
N ASP A 994 -13.15 43.67 11.81
CA ASP A 994 -13.39 42.26 12.25
C ASP A 994 -14.75 41.68 11.76
N ASN A 995 -15.22 42.13 10.60
CA ASN A 995 -16.42 41.58 9.93
C ASN A 995 -16.07 40.25 9.25
N ARG A 996 -16.18 39.13 9.99
CA ARG A 996 -15.81 37.79 9.50
C ARG A 996 -16.76 37.27 8.41
N THR A 997 -16.46 37.61 7.16
CA THR A 997 -17.18 37.10 5.98
C THR A 997 -16.29 36.18 5.14
N VAL A 998 -16.92 35.23 4.43
CA VAL A 998 -16.22 34.31 3.51
C VAL A 998 -15.51 35.08 2.40
N LYS A 999 -16.18 36.10 1.81
CA LYS A 999 -15.61 36.96 0.77
C LYS A 999 -14.29 37.62 1.22
N LEU A 1000 -14.20 38.11 2.45
CA LEU A 1000 -12.95 38.70 2.97
C LEU A 1000 -11.85 37.66 3.18
N LEU A 1001 -12.18 36.46 3.68
CA LEU A 1001 -11.22 35.37 3.82
C LEU A 1001 -10.64 34.94 2.46
N GLU A 1002 -11.46 34.93 1.41
CA GLU A 1002 -11.03 34.66 0.03
C GLU A 1002 -10.01 35.68 -0.48
N LEU A 1003 -10.15 36.99 -0.15
CA LEU A 1003 -9.19 38.02 -0.56
C LEU A 1003 -7.77 37.79 -0.03
N PHE A 1004 -7.63 37.25 1.19
CA PHE A 1004 -6.31 36.95 1.78
C PHE A 1004 -5.75 35.59 1.34
N THR A 1005 -6.58 34.66 0.89
CA THR A 1005 -6.18 33.25 0.67
C THR A 1005 -6.07 32.84 -0.80
N THR A 1006 -6.81 33.48 -1.70
CA THR A 1006 -6.85 33.19 -3.14
C THR A 1006 -5.96 34.14 -3.95
N ALA A 1007 -5.42 33.68 -5.07
CA ALA A 1007 -4.63 34.53 -5.97
C ALA A 1007 -5.54 35.36 -6.90
N PRO A 1008 -5.24 36.65 -7.14
CA PRO A 1008 -6.01 37.48 -8.06
C PRO A 1008 -5.86 37.00 -9.52
N VAL A 1009 -6.96 37.06 -10.27
CA VAL A 1009 -7.04 36.69 -11.69
C VAL A 1009 -7.12 37.96 -12.54
N PHE A 1010 -6.25 38.09 -13.55
CA PHE A 1010 -6.17 39.28 -14.40
C PHE A 1010 -6.72 39.01 -15.81
N CYS A 1011 -8.04 38.84 -15.91
CA CYS A 1011 -8.71 38.58 -17.20
C CYS A 1011 -8.96 39.88 -17.99
N PHE A 1012 -8.53 39.91 -19.26
CA PHE A 1012 -8.76 41.05 -20.17
C PHE A 1012 -10.24 41.27 -20.55
N LYS A 1013 -11.12 40.26 -20.36
CA LYS A 1013 -12.55 40.32 -20.75
C LYS A 1013 -13.48 40.89 -19.67
N GLU A 1014 -13.01 41.13 -18.45
CA GLU A 1014 -13.85 41.53 -17.31
C GLU A 1014 -13.66 42.99 -16.87
N SER A 1015 -14.76 43.68 -16.54
CA SER A 1015 -14.79 45.08 -16.09
C SER A 1015 -13.92 45.35 -14.85
N TRP A 1016 -13.17 46.45 -14.88
CA TRP A 1016 -12.32 46.87 -13.76
C TRP A 1016 -13.13 47.51 -12.63
N THR A 1017 -12.95 47.00 -11.41
CA THR A 1017 -13.64 47.47 -10.20
C THR A 1017 -12.65 47.87 -9.11
N GLU A 1018 -13.15 48.61 -8.11
CA GLU A 1018 -12.39 49.03 -6.91
C GLU A 1018 -11.94 47.83 -6.07
N GLU A 1019 -12.82 46.83 -5.93
CA GLU A 1019 -12.56 45.62 -5.12
C GLU A 1019 -11.32 44.82 -5.56
N ARG A 1020 -10.93 44.91 -6.85
CA ARG A 1020 -9.75 44.21 -7.38
C ARG A 1020 -8.44 44.68 -6.74
N LEU A 1021 -8.28 45.98 -6.48
CA LEU A 1021 -7.08 46.47 -5.79
C LEU A 1021 -7.03 45.93 -4.36
N GLY A 1022 -8.18 45.87 -3.67
CA GLY A 1022 -8.31 45.24 -2.36
C GLY A 1022 -7.87 43.77 -2.35
N HIS A 1023 -8.28 42.98 -3.36
CA HIS A 1023 -7.84 41.59 -3.50
C HIS A 1023 -6.32 41.49 -3.65
N ILE A 1024 -5.72 42.27 -4.56
CA ILE A 1024 -4.26 42.25 -4.79
C ILE A 1024 -3.51 42.65 -3.51
N VAL A 1025 -3.98 43.67 -2.78
CA VAL A 1025 -3.39 44.14 -1.52
C VAL A 1025 -3.44 43.05 -0.43
N CYS A 1026 -4.60 42.44 -0.19
CA CYS A 1026 -4.76 41.34 0.77
C CYS A 1026 -3.88 40.13 0.42
N TRP A 1027 -3.81 39.76 -0.86
CA TRP A 1027 -2.97 38.67 -1.34
C TRP A 1027 -1.46 38.99 -1.21
N LEU A 1028 -1.02 40.21 -1.54
CA LEU A 1028 0.36 40.65 -1.35
C LEU A 1028 0.77 40.61 0.13
N TYR A 1029 -0.12 41.01 1.04
CA TYR A 1029 0.14 40.91 2.48
C TYR A 1029 0.39 39.47 2.95
N THR A 1030 -0.46 38.53 2.54
CA THR A 1030 -0.28 37.09 2.80
C THR A 1030 1.06 36.58 2.24
N ASN A 1031 1.48 37.05 1.07
CA ASN A 1031 2.77 36.66 0.48
C ASN A 1031 3.98 37.30 1.19
N CYS A 1032 3.87 38.54 1.66
CA CYS A 1032 4.89 39.15 2.52
C CYS A 1032 5.11 38.35 3.80
N LEU A 1033 4.03 37.91 4.45
CA LEU A 1033 4.10 37.01 5.61
C LEU A 1033 4.67 35.63 5.26
N ARG A 1034 4.27 35.04 4.14
CA ARG A 1034 4.72 33.71 3.71
C ARG A 1034 6.21 33.66 3.36
N LEU A 1035 6.71 34.67 2.64
CA LEU A 1035 8.02 34.64 1.97
C LEU A 1035 9.10 35.43 2.71
N LEU A 1036 8.74 36.57 3.32
CA LEU A 1036 9.68 37.49 3.97
C LEU A 1036 9.27 37.85 5.42
N PRO A 1037 8.85 36.88 6.27
CA PRO A 1037 8.31 37.16 7.60
C PRO A 1037 9.30 37.87 8.54
N VAL A 1038 10.62 37.69 8.36
CA VAL A 1038 11.62 38.43 9.14
C VAL A 1038 11.54 39.94 8.89
N LEU A 1039 11.33 40.37 7.65
CA LEU A 1039 11.20 41.80 7.33
C LEU A 1039 9.88 42.37 7.87
N VAL A 1040 8.78 41.60 7.80
CA VAL A 1040 7.51 42.01 8.40
C VAL A 1040 7.64 42.17 9.92
N ARG A 1041 8.32 41.24 10.61
CA ARG A 1041 8.60 41.35 12.06
C ARG A 1041 9.51 42.55 12.40
N GLN A 1042 10.46 42.90 11.54
CA GLN A 1042 11.30 44.09 11.71
C GLN A 1042 10.47 45.38 11.59
N TRP A 1043 9.69 45.53 10.51
CA TRP A 1043 8.78 46.68 10.33
C TRP A 1043 7.76 46.79 11.47
N LEU A 1044 7.15 45.67 11.88
CA LEU A 1044 6.18 45.64 12.98
C LEU A 1044 6.77 46.09 14.33
N SER A 1045 8.09 46.00 14.51
CA SER A 1045 8.79 46.54 15.70
C SER A 1045 9.03 48.05 15.66
N THR A 1046 8.87 48.68 14.50
CA THR A 1046 8.97 50.15 14.30
C THR A 1046 7.62 50.86 14.31
N VAL A 1047 6.52 50.10 14.34
CA VAL A 1047 5.14 50.58 14.25
C VAL A 1047 4.48 50.66 15.63
N ASP A 1048 3.60 51.64 15.84
CA ASP A 1048 2.88 51.87 17.10
C ASP A 1048 2.14 50.63 17.63
N SER A 1049 2.13 50.46 18.95
CA SER A 1049 1.56 49.29 19.64
C SER A 1049 0.07 49.04 19.34
N ARG A 1050 -0.71 50.09 19.06
CA ARG A 1050 -2.12 50.00 18.65
C ARG A 1050 -2.29 49.41 17.24
N VAL A 1051 -1.47 49.90 16.30
CA VAL A 1051 -1.47 49.43 14.91
C VAL A 1051 -0.96 47.98 14.87
N ASN A 1052 0.10 47.68 15.62
CA ASN A 1052 0.63 46.33 15.82
C ASN A 1052 -0.45 45.35 16.34
N THR A 1053 -1.24 45.74 17.34
CA THR A 1053 -2.39 44.93 17.85
C THR A 1053 -3.45 44.66 16.78
N THR A 1054 -3.65 45.57 15.84
CA THR A 1054 -4.63 45.42 14.74
C THR A 1054 -4.11 44.48 13.65
N ILE A 1055 -2.83 44.63 13.30
CA ILE A 1055 -2.12 43.73 12.37
C ILE A 1055 -2.09 42.30 12.93
N ASP A 1056 -1.85 42.15 14.24
CA ASP A 1056 -1.87 40.86 14.94
C ASP A 1056 -3.24 40.17 14.85
N LYS A 1057 -4.34 40.92 15.01
CA LYS A 1057 -5.70 40.42 14.81
C LYS A 1057 -5.95 40.01 13.36
N ILE A 1058 -5.64 40.85 12.37
CA ILE A 1058 -5.85 40.56 10.94
C ILE A 1058 -5.08 39.28 10.55
N THR A 1059 -3.82 39.20 10.99
CA THR A 1059 -2.96 38.03 10.76
C THR A 1059 -3.55 36.78 11.40
N SER A 1060 -3.96 36.85 12.66
CA SER A 1060 -4.51 35.69 13.41
C SER A 1060 -5.80 35.15 12.82
N HIS A 1061 -6.66 36.01 12.27
CA HIS A 1061 -7.97 35.60 11.75
C HIS A 1061 -7.94 35.18 10.27
N TYR A 1062 -7.29 35.96 9.41
CA TYR A 1062 -7.41 35.78 7.95
C TYR A 1062 -6.23 35.04 7.30
N VAL A 1063 -5.04 35.03 7.92
CA VAL A 1063 -3.81 34.53 7.27
C VAL A 1063 -3.19 33.33 8.00
N SER A 1064 -3.05 33.42 9.33
CA SER A 1064 -2.40 32.40 10.17
C SER A 1064 -3.01 31.01 10.05
N PRO A 1065 -4.35 30.82 9.95
CA PRO A 1065 -4.92 29.48 9.82
C PRO A 1065 -4.42 28.75 8.56
N MET A 1066 -4.43 29.44 7.41
CA MET A 1066 -3.99 28.89 6.12
C MET A 1066 -2.48 28.65 6.08
N LEU A 1067 -1.67 29.55 6.65
CA LEU A 1067 -0.22 29.35 6.74
C LEU A 1067 0.16 28.22 7.70
N CYS A 1068 -0.49 28.10 8.86
CA CYS A 1068 -0.28 26.97 9.78
C CYS A 1068 -0.66 25.65 9.12
N GLU A 1069 -1.81 25.58 8.46
CA GLU A 1069 -2.26 24.36 7.79
C GLU A 1069 -1.28 23.92 6.69
N LYS A 1070 -0.82 24.84 5.84
CA LYS A 1070 0.19 24.54 4.82
C LYS A 1070 1.50 24.04 5.41
N GLU A 1071 2.01 24.67 6.48
CA GLU A 1071 3.26 24.27 7.14
C GLU A 1071 3.17 22.87 7.79
N LEU A 1072 2.04 22.58 8.43
CA LEU A 1072 1.73 21.29 9.07
C LEU A 1072 1.48 20.19 8.02
N PHE A 1073 0.83 20.52 6.90
CA PHE A 1073 0.60 19.61 5.78
C PHE A 1073 1.90 19.27 5.05
N TYR A 1074 2.75 20.26 4.77
CA TYR A 1074 4.07 20.04 4.19
C TYR A 1074 4.93 19.11 5.07
N SER A 1075 4.92 19.36 6.39
CA SER A 1075 5.58 18.49 7.39
C SER A 1075 5.00 17.07 7.46
N ARG A 1076 3.73 16.87 7.08
CA ARG A 1076 3.05 15.57 7.02
C ARG A 1076 3.34 14.80 5.72
N LEU A 1077 3.41 15.47 4.57
CA LEU A 1077 3.70 14.81 3.29
C LEU A 1077 5.10 14.17 3.26
N GLN A 1078 6.07 14.76 3.95
CA GLN A 1078 7.46 14.29 3.96
C GLN A 1078 7.72 13.11 4.93
N LEU A 1079 6.68 12.49 5.50
CA LEU A 1079 6.78 11.38 6.46
C LEU A 1079 7.42 10.09 5.91
N ALA A 1080 7.55 9.95 4.58
CA ALA A 1080 7.81 8.65 3.96
C ALA A 1080 9.27 8.15 4.00
N ASN A 1081 10.28 9.04 4.06
CA ASN A 1081 11.66 8.69 3.67
C ASN A 1081 12.78 9.30 4.55
N VAL A 1082 12.64 9.34 5.88
CA VAL A 1082 13.72 9.85 6.76
C VAL A 1082 14.18 8.81 7.78
N GLU A 1083 15.35 8.21 7.51
CA GLU A 1083 16.00 7.26 8.42
C GLU A 1083 16.24 7.86 9.82
N ASN A 1084 15.98 7.07 10.86
CA ASN A 1084 16.18 7.41 12.26
C ASN A 1084 15.37 8.61 12.80
N MET A 1085 14.37 9.13 12.07
CA MET A 1085 13.50 10.21 12.54
C MET A 1085 12.01 9.93 12.27
N GLN A 1086 11.21 9.87 13.33
CA GLN A 1086 9.75 9.77 13.27
C GLN A 1086 9.13 11.15 13.53
N ILE A 1087 8.09 11.53 12.78
CA ILE A 1087 7.39 12.81 12.96
C ILE A 1087 5.90 12.55 13.20
N LYS A 1088 5.29 13.35 14.08
CA LYS A 1088 3.86 13.37 14.36
C LYS A 1088 3.35 14.80 14.27
N VAL A 1089 2.20 15.01 13.64
CA VAL A 1089 1.64 16.34 13.38
C VAL A 1089 0.26 16.46 14.00
N HIS A 1090 0.14 17.30 15.03
CA HIS A 1090 -1.10 17.56 15.78
C HIS A 1090 -1.74 18.87 15.29
N SER A 1091 -2.58 18.78 14.25
CA SER A 1091 -3.17 19.95 13.59
C SER A 1091 -3.96 20.86 14.53
N THR A 1092 -4.72 20.31 15.48
CA THR A 1092 -5.53 21.07 16.45
C THR A 1092 -4.68 21.84 17.48
N ALA A 1093 -3.52 21.30 17.84
CA ALA A 1093 -2.56 21.97 18.73
C ALA A 1093 -1.60 22.92 17.98
N ARG A 1094 -1.61 22.88 16.63
CA ARG A 1094 -0.61 23.48 15.73
C ARG A 1094 0.82 23.03 16.08
N GLU A 1095 0.99 21.74 16.37
CA GLU A 1095 2.21 21.17 16.92
C GLU A 1095 2.81 20.10 16.00
N VAL A 1096 4.13 20.14 15.84
CA VAL A 1096 4.94 19.11 15.18
C VAL A 1096 5.89 18.49 16.19
N VAL A 1097 5.73 17.19 16.46
CA VAL A 1097 6.61 16.41 17.35
C VAL A 1097 7.54 15.56 16.50
N ALA A 1098 8.85 15.74 16.66
CA ALA A 1098 9.88 14.95 16.01
C ALA A 1098 10.63 14.09 17.05
N ALA A 1099 10.72 12.79 16.79
CA ALA A 1099 11.37 11.80 17.62
C ALA A 1099 12.52 11.16 16.84
N TYR A 1100 13.77 11.46 17.22
CA TYR A 1100 14.95 10.82 16.66
C TYR A 1100 15.23 9.50 17.41
N GLN A 1101 15.35 8.39 16.69
CA GLN A 1101 15.54 7.04 17.23
C GLN A 1101 17.02 6.62 17.14
N MET A 1102 17.58 6.11 18.24
CA MET A 1102 18.86 5.37 18.24
C MET A 1102 18.70 4.12 19.09
N GLU A 1103 18.63 2.96 18.44
CA GLU A 1103 18.53 1.64 19.10
C GLU A 1103 17.45 1.67 20.20
N ASP A 1104 17.85 1.59 21.47
CA ASP A 1104 16.97 1.55 22.65
C ASP A 1104 16.54 2.93 23.20
N THR A 1105 16.93 4.05 22.57
CA THR A 1105 16.66 5.41 23.07
C THR A 1105 15.99 6.32 22.04
N LYS A 1106 15.12 7.21 22.52
CA LYS A 1106 14.40 8.21 21.72
C LYS A 1106 14.69 9.62 22.22
N LEU A 1107 15.00 10.53 21.30
CA LEU A 1107 15.15 11.96 21.59
C LEU A 1107 13.99 12.73 20.96
N GLU A 1108 13.10 13.27 21.79
CA GLU A 1108 11.85 13.90 21.35
C GLU A 1108 11.88 15.44 21.50
N LEU A 1109 11.40 16.12 20.47
CA LEU A 1109 11.34 17.57 20.30
C LEU A 1109 9.91 17.93 19.84
N SER A 1110 9.33 18.99 20.39
CA SER A 1110 8.04 19.55 19.95
C SER A 1110 8.22 20.99 19.46
N ILE A 1111 7.56 21.34 18.36
CA ILE A 1111 7.50 22.68 17.76
C ILE A 1111 6.03 23.10 17.70
N VAL A 1112 5.65 24.13 18.46
CA VAL A 1112 4.28 24.66 18.50
C VAL A 1112 4.21 26.01 17.80
N LEU A 1113 3.34 26.13 16.80
CA LEU A 1113 3.09 27.37 16.06
C LEU A 1113 2.09 28.28 16.82
N PRO A 1114 2.39 29.58 16.94
CA PRO A 1114 1.54 30.54 17.63
C PRO A 1114 0.27 30.88 16.81
N PRO A 1115 -0.79 31.45 17.43
CA PRO A 1115 -2.03 31.80 16.73
C PRO A 1115 -1.86 32.88 15.66
N ASN A 1116 -0.84 33.72 15.79
CA ASN A 1116 -0.45 34.79 14.87
C ASN A 1116 0.77 34.40 14.01
N TYR A 1117 0.94 33.11 13.69
CA TYR A 1117 2.06 32.64 12.87
C TYR A 1117 2.03 33.27 11.46
N PRO A 1118 3.14 33.83 10.95
CA PRO A 1118 4.51 33.74 11.46
C PRO A 1118 4.97 34.89 12.37
N LEU A 1119 4.15 35.87 12.72
CA LEU A 1119 4.56 37.02 13.54
C LEU A 1119 4.99 36.62 14.96
N GLY A 1120 4.25 35.70 15.58
CA GLY A 1120 4.53 35.21 16.93
C GLY A 1120 5.81 34.39 17.04
N LYS A 1121 6.34 34.30 18.26
CA LYS A 1121 7.49 33.45 18.57
C LYS A 1121 7.08 31.98 18.61
N ILE A 1122 7.75 31.15 17.79
CA ILE A 1122 7.59 29.69 17.79
C ILE A 1122 8.09 29.11 19.12
N LYS A 1123 7.30 28.23 19.74
CA LYS A 1123 7.66 27.56 21.00
C LYS A 1123 8.30 26.22 20.66
N ILE A 1124 9.45 25.93 21.28
CA ILE A 1124 10.15 24.66 21.11
C ILE A 1124 10.31 23.99 22.48
N GLU A 1125 9.81 22.77 22.61
CA GLU A 1125 9.83 21.98 23.84
C GLU A 1125 10.59 20.66 23.65
N SER A 1126 11.01 20.05 24.77
CA SER A 1126 11.81 18.81 24.80
C SER A 1126 11.02 17.78 25.60
N GLY A 1127 10.70 16.63 24.99
CA GLY A 1127 9.80 15.63 25.57
C GLY A 1127 10.33 14.97 26.86
N GLN A 1128 11.64 15.01 27.08
CA GLN A 1128 12.29 14.55 28.31
C GLN A 1128 13.26 15.60 28.86
N GLN A 1129 13.25 15.79 30.18
CA GLN A 1129 14.30 16.54 30.90
C GLN A 1129 15.57 15.70 31.01
N ILE A 1130 16.40 15.76 29.97
CA ILE A 1130 17.76 15.21 30.01
C ILE A 1130 18.63 16.19 30.84
N ASP A 1131 18.74 15.93 32.13
CA ASP A 1131 19.53 16.78 33.03
C ASP A 1131 21.04 16.56 32.80
N GLY A 1132 21.66 17.49 32.07
CA GLY A 1132 23.11 17.54 31.90
C GLY A 1132 23.68 17.64 30.48
N THR A 1133 23.17 18.49 29.58
CA THR A 1133 24.01 19.09 28.52
C THR A 1133 23.62 20.53 28.12
N ALA A 1134 24.51 21.49 28.37
CA ALA A 1134 24.41 22.83 27.76
C ALA A 1134 24.39 22.77 26.21
N LYS A 1135 25.01 21.74 25.61
CA LYS A 1135 25.06 21.52 24.16
C LYS A 1135 23.70 21.10 23.54
N TRP A 1136 22.78 20.47 24.28
CA TRP A 1136 21.42 20.19 23.77
C TRP A 1136 20.60 21.48 23.68
N LYS A 1137 20.63 22.30 24.75
CA LYS A 1137 20.04 23.65 24.73
C LYS A 1137 20.59 24.49 23.58
N ASN A 1138 21.90 24.44 23.30
CA ASN A 1138 22.49 25.14 22.14
C ASN A 1138 21.91 24.67 20.79
N SER A 1139 21.64 23.38 20.60
CA SER A 1139 21.04 22.87 19.36
C SER A 1139 19.58 23.28 19.20
N LEU A 1140 18.79 23.26 20.28
CA LEU A 1140 17.42 23.80 20.29
C LEU A 1140 17.41 25.32 20.09
N MET A 1141 18.39 26.04 20.62
CA MET A 1141 18.57 27.48 20.38
C MET A 1141 18.99 27.79 18.94
N GLN A 1142 19.76 26.93 18.28
CA GLN A 1142 20.06 27.06 16.84
C GLN A 1142 18.79 26.87 16.01
N LEU A 1143 17.99 25.84 16.31
CA LEU A 1143 16.69 25.60 15.66
C LEU A 1143 15.72 26.78 15.87
N ALA A 1144 15.58 27.27 17.11
CA ALA A 1144 14.75 28.44 17.42
C ALA A 1144 15.22 29.70 16.67
N LYS A 1145 16.54 29.92 16.57
CA LYS A 1145 17.10 31.06 15.83
C LYS A 1145 16.85 30.94 14.32
N PHE A 1146 17.03 29.76 13.74
CA PHE A 1146 16.76 29.50 12.32
C PHE A 1146 15.31 29.83 11.97
N LEU A 1147 14.35 29.22 12.67
CA LEU A 1147 12.91 29.40 12.42
C LEU A 1147 12.42 30.84 12.71
N THR A 1148 13.05 31.56 13.65
CA THR A 1148 12.64 32.93 14.02
C THR A 1148 13.34 34.03 13.20
N HIS A 1149 14.54 33.78 12.68
CA HIS A 1149 15.39 34.84 12.10
C HIS A 1149 15.93 34.57 10.69
N GLN A 1150 15.74 33.40 10.10
CA GLN A 1150 16.38 33.03 8.81
C GLN A 1150 15.38 32.62 7.70
N ASN A 1151 14.10 33.02 7.80
CA ASN A 1151 13.03 32.74 6.80
C ASN A 1151 12.87 31.25 6.39
N GLY A 1152 13.40 30.30 7.17
CA GLY A 1152 13.36 28.87 6.85
C GLY A 1152 12.11 28.16 7.37
N SER A 1153 11.72 27.07 6.71
CA SER A 1153 10.55 26.26 7.09
C SER A 1153 10.81 25.39 8.33
N VAL A 1154 9.74 24.93 8.97
CA VAL A 1154 9.77 23.93 10.05
C VAL A 1154 10.48 22.66 9.57
N TRP A 1155 10.24 22.23 8.33
CA TRP A 1155 10.89 21.07 7.74
C TRP A 1155 12.41 21.24 7.60
N ASP A 1156 12.87 22.36 7.05
CA ASP A 1156 14.31 22.64 6.90
C ASP A 1156 15.00 22.71 8.26
N GLY A 1157 14.30 23.25 9.27
CA GLY A 1157 14.74 23.23 10.65
C GLY A 1157 14.89 21.82 11.22
N LEU A 1158 13.90 20.94 11.02
CA LEU A 1158 13.96 19.54 11.43
C LEU A 1158 15.08 18.77 10.71
N LEU A 1159 15.30 19.04 9.42
CA LEU A 1159 16.34 18.39 8.63
C LEU A 1159 17.75 18.88 9.01
N MET A 1160 17.91 20.17 9.32
CA MET A 1160 19.11 20.71 9.96
C MET A 1160 19.36 20.05 11.33
N TRP A 1161 18.33 19.91 12.16
CA TRP A 1161 18.42 19.26 13.47
C TRP A 1161 18.86 17.80 13.34
N LYS A 1162 18.20 17.00 12.50
CA LYS A 1162 18.61 15.63 12.18
C LYS A 1162 20.07 15.58 11.72
N ARG A 1163 20.47 16.39 10.73
CA ARG A 1163 21.83 16.38 10.17
C ARG A 1163 22.90 16.74 11.22
N ASN A 1164 22.55 17.56 12.21
CA ASN A 1164 23.40 17.87 13.37
C ASN A 1164 23.47 16.72 14.38
N LEU A 1165 22.42 15.91 14.52
CA LEU A 1165 22.44 14.68 15.32
C LEU A 1165 23.24 13.58 14.60
N ASP A 1166 22.95 13.31 13.33
CA ASP A 1166 23.67 12.32 12.51
C ASP A 1166 25.19 12.55 12.58
N LYS A 1167 25.66 13.78 12.32
CA LYS A 1167 27.08 14.17 12.43
C LYS A 1167 27.68 14.02 13.83
N LYS A 1168 26.86 14.11 14.88
CA LYS A 1168 27.28 14.04 16.29
C LYS A 1168 27.40 12.60 16.79
N PHE A 1169 26.63 11.67 16.21
CA PHE A 1169 26.56 10.27 16.63
C PHE A 1169 27.23 9.30 15.65
N ALA A 1170 27.55 9.73 14.43
CA ALA A 1170 28.41 8.99 13.50
C ALA A 1170 29.74 8.58 14.15
N GLY A 1171 30.02 7.28 14.20
CA GLY A 1171 31.27 6.73 14.75
C GLY A 1171 31.37 6.72 16.29
N VAL A 1172 30.27 6.92 17.01
CA VAL A 1172 30.26 6.75 18.48
C VAL A 1172 30.11 5.27 18.83
N GLU A 1173 31.20 4.64 19.26
CA GLU A 1173 31.17 3.27 19.82
C GLU A 1173 30.31 3.19 21.09
N GLU A 1174 29.65 2.05 21.28
CA GLU A 1174 28.93 1.69 22.51
C GLU A 1174 29.85 1.57 23.76
N CYS A 1175 29.25 1.63 24.95
CA CYS A 1175 29.98 1.36 26.19
C CYS A 1175 30.13 -0.14 26.43
N TYR A 1176 31.36 -0.64 26.43
CA TYR A 1176 31.69 -2.06 26.66
C TYR A 1176 31.50 -2.57 28.12
N ILE A 1177 30.61 -1.94 28.89
CA ILE A 1177 30.14 -2.39 30.22
C ILE A 1177 28.61 -2.56 30.23
N CYS A 1178 27.87 -1.69 29.55
CA CYS A 1178 26.41 -1.72 29.52
C CYS A 1178 25.80 -1.90 28.12
N PHE A 1179 26.64 -2.08 27.09
CA PHE A 1179 26.23 -2.33 25.70
C PHE A 1179 25.22 -1.30 25.17
N SER A 1180 25.48 -0.04 25.48
CA SER A 1180 24.65 1.08 25.03
C SER A 1180 25.50 2.30 24.73
N ILE A 1181 25.11 3.06 23.70
CA ILE A 1181 25.67 4.37 23.38
C ILE A 1181 25.32 5.38 24.48
N PHE A 1182 24.15 5.29 25.11
CA PHE A 1182 23.72 6.25 26.13
C PHE A 1182 23.70 5.63 27.54
N HIS A 1183 24.32 6.32 28.50
CA HIS A 1183 24.22 5.89 29.89
C HIS A 1183 22.80 6.12 30.43
N ILE A 1184 22.11 5.04 30.84
CA ILE A 1184 20.67 5.01 31.20
C ILE A 1184 20.18 6.15 32.13
N ASN A 1185 21.02 6.63 33.06
CA ASN A 1185 20.65 7.70 34.00
C ASN A 1185 21.27 9.08 33.70
N THR A 1186 22.03 9.25 32.62
CA THR A 1186 22.70 10.54 32.31
C THR A 1186 22.74 10.90 30.82
N TYR A 1187 22.33 10.00 29.92
CA TYR A 1187 22.32 10.19 28.47
C TYR A 1187 23.66 10.72 27.89
N GLN A 1188 24.76 10.38 28.56
CA GLN A 1188 26.11 10.69 28.10
C GLN A 1188 26.66 9.54 27.24
N VAL A 1189 27.39 9.90 26.19
CA VAL A 1189 28.11 8.95 25.32
C VAL A 1189 29.42 8.45 25.95
N PRO A 1190 30.00 7.32 25.49
CA PRO A 1190 31.21 6.75 26.07
C PRO A 1190 32.41 7.62 25.70
N LYS A 1191 33.09 8.18 26.71
CA LYS A 1191 34.19 9.13 26.51
C LYS A 1191 35.56 8.58 26.89
N PHE A 1192 35.61 7.66 27.86
CA PHE A 1192 36.87 7.14 28.38
C PHE A 1192 37.29 5.91 27.59
N SER A 1193 38.36 6.03 26.80
CA SER A 1193 38.98 4.92 26.07
C SER A 1193 40.14 4.33 26.87
N CYS A 1194 40.22 3.00 27.00
CA CYS A 1194 41.40 2.38 27.60
C CYS A 1194 42.64 2.57 26.71
N HIS A 1195 43.78 2.97 27.29
CA HIS A 1195 45.01 3.21 26.52
C HIS A 1195 45.56 1.96 25.82
N THR A 1196 45.32 0.75 26.36
CA THR A 1196 45.73 -0.52 25.72
C THR A 1196 44.76 -0.93 24.61
N CYS A 1197 43.50 -1.25 24.94
CA CYS A 1197 42.57 -1.88 24.00
C CYS A 1197 41.68 -0.90 23.22
N ARG A 1198 41.81 0.41 23.46
CA ARG A 1198 41.08 1.54 22.83
C ARG A 1198 39.55 1.55 23.00
N LYS A 1199 38.95 0.47 23.48
CA LYS A 1199 37.51 0.36 23.79
C LYS A 1199 37.03 1.47 24.73
N LYS A 1200 35.83 2.00 24.46
CA LYS A 1200 35.26 3.16 25.16
C LYS A 1200 34.22 2.78 26.23
N PHE A 1201 34.11 3.64 27.25
CA PHE A 1201 33.21 3.44 28.38
C PHE A 1201 32.56 4.77 28.83
N HIS A 1202 31.34 4.67 29.37
CA HIS A 1202 30.72 5.77 30.11
C HIS A 1202 31.48 6.00 31.42
N THR A 1203 31.66 7.26 31.79
CA THR A 1203 32.31 7.66 33.05
C THR A 1203 31.70 6.93 34.26
N ARG A 1204 30.37 6.94 34.40
CA ARG A 1204 29.69 6.27 35.52
C ARG A 1204 29.83 4.75 35.51
N CYS A 1205 29.77 4.10 34.34
CA CYS A 1205 30.01 2.65 34.24
C CYS A 1205 31.43 2.30 34.69
N LEU A 1206 32.44 3.07 34.25
CA LEU A 1206 33.84 2.83 34.57
C LEU A 1206 34.17 3.13 36.04
N TYR A 1207 33.65 4.22 36.62
CA TYR A 1207 33.80 4.50 38.05
C TYR A 1207 33.09 3.43 38.91
N LYS A 1208 31.89 2.98 38.52
CA LYS A 1208 31.21 1.87 39.21
C LYS A 1208 32.04 0.59 39.13
N TRP A 1209 32.65 0.32 37.99
CA TRP A 1209 33.56 -0.81 37.81
C TRP A 1209 34.76 -0.72 38.76
N PHE A 1210 35.51 0.40 38.77
CA PHE A 1210 36.67 0.58 39.65
C PHE A 1210 36.31 0.46 41.15
N ASN A 1211 35.19 1.04 41.57
CA ASN A 1211 34.73 0.95 42.96
C ASN A 1211 34.33 -0.49 43.34
N THR A 1212 33.84 -1.29 42.38
CA THR A 1212 33.43 -2.68 42.62
C THR A 1212 34.62 -3.64 42.56
N SER A 1213 35.58 -3.40 41.66
CA SER A 1213 36.76 -4.26 41.45
C SER A 1213 37.94 -3.94 42.39
N GLN A 1214 37.88 -2.82 43.13
CA GLN A 1214 38.95 -2.29 43.98
C GLN A 1214 40.28 -2.05 43.23
N LYS A 1215 40.24 -1.97 41.89
CA LYS A 1215 41.41 -1.80 41.01
C LYS A 1215 41.04 -0.95 39.80
N SER A 1216 41.88 0.03 39.47
CA SER A 1216 41.75 0.90 38.30
C SER A 1216 42.17 0.17 36.99
N THR A 1217 41.58 -0.99 36.72
CA THR A 1217 41.90 -1.84 35.57
C THR A 1217 40.75 -1.94 34.57
N CYS A 1218 41.09 -2.05 33.29
CA CYS A 1218 40.14 -2.16 32.19
C CYS A 1218 39.27 -3.43 32.30
N PRO A 1219 37.93 -3.33 32.21
CA PRO A 1219 37.05 -4.51 32.23
C PRO A 1219 37.39 -5.55 31.15
N ILE A 1220 37.88 -5.09 29.99
CA ILE A 1220 38.11 -5.90 28.81
C ILE A 1220 39.53 -6.49 28.78
N CYS A 1221 40.57 -5.66 28.89
CA CYS A 1221 41.97 -6.12 28.76
C CYS A 1221 42.73 -6.24 30.09
N ARG A 1222 42.11 -5.93 31.24
CA ARG A 1222 42.66 -6.05 32.60
C ARG A 1222 43.94 -5.26 32.93
N ASN A 1223 44.55 -4.56 31.96
CA ASN A 1223 45.60 -3.58 32.21
C ASN A 1223 45.09 -2.40 33.04
N VAL A 1224 46.01 -1.72 33.75
CA VAL A 1224 45.74 -0.43 34.42
C VAL A 1224 45.27 0.58 33.36
N PHE A 1225 44.26 1.36 33.71
CA PHE A 1225 43.41 2.07 32.74
C PHE A 1225 44.08 3.27 32.05
#